data_AF-H2IR02-F1
#
_entry.id   AF-H2IR02-F1
#
_cell.length_a   1.000
_cell.length_b   1.000
_cell.length_c   1.000
_cell.angle_alpha   90.00
_cell.angle_beta   90.00
_cell.angle_gamma   90.00
#
_symmetry.space_group_name_H-M   'P 1'
#
loop_
_entity.id
_entity.type
_entity.pdbx_description
1 polymer ?
#
loop_
_entity_poly.entity_id
_entity_poly.type
_entity_poly.pdbx_seq_one_letter_code
_entity_poly.pdbx_strand_id
1 'polypeptide(L)'
;MDIKFRATLGALCLLSICSSAKAATECMFTYQWHIPISYTEKIVLTDQAPPTSGYVELAAQTSTQFITSNTIHSTCNPGQDGQAFSGSVADYQGSLETYTTKEGKNVELYPTSMPGIYYGVKMYSKQCPQMGGYIPPNKDWTFIYDIGDDKETECLKNDEPYYFELAFFMGSDYKPKEDSILLQNLPIEEHGHFKLSGSDGDSNPGSVTVLTVEFTAELKKNASACISASTLLNEMQNHLAINNLVTTAQHRGDFDDTRPENSLDAFHLSYDRCRPNVETDVRETSDHQLVVFHDLNVGKMLEPGYDPVSGLGPNDALSTLTLAQLQSKFLVNVATRQPTTLTVPTVDEMLQDYISYNGQSLIYLETKSSSVIIPTALALYRKSVDFSSSNLLKRVIMKVNMAEYPSPDLWNHALVSAGIPTGTTIMIDPVITPNDASKINELPDSTFACPAGVTDTKSICAVRAWAQAPVTLAPMVSVLIKDSSDFTQAVDKENIQGSYSAPTSLAVSNTRSGSIAHIVAEIKSAGKALEVFSPVPDYMLWKNFNFYTETVYDKNIPQDIPVRDAFYNNDSSCCYRVLDKLSPSTIATEATDYRLNLGWLRDIGANIITADDTDSINTYFSQAGGLDTTLTPYTKAPSFYMQSLLSWQLGIAVAPSALLSSAKDAQFLWSNNDSYAWTYRLDAPSQAYESGHSPYILLTRQPDGRVIVWPLKATSQCLRSNLSSASWDYVYWKNDCKSLNSQWEMQPSVDDKRYFSLIDANKMTLTWTYSGKLYWGYNYGYVYVDKPTTLSTPYYWKLGQD
;
A
#
# COMPACT_ATOMS: atom_id res chain seq x y z
N MET A 1 -95.86 38.71 26.96
CA MET A 1 -94.48 38.25 27.18
C MET A 1 -93.88 37.96 25.82
N ASP A 2 -93.15 38.95 25.34
CA ASP A 2 -91.86 38.88 24.68
C ASP A 2 -91.37 37.62 23.93
N ILE A 3 -90.85 37.94 22.73
CA ILE A 3 -89.68 37.38 22.02
C ILE A 3 -89.91 36.35 20.88
N LYS A 4 -89.89 36.91 19.64
CA LYS A 4 -89.04 36.64 18.44
C LYS A 4 -88.85 35.18 17.95
N PHE A 5 -88.69 34.81 16.68
CA PHE A 5 -88.61 35.38 15.30
C PHE A 5 -88.67 34.13 14.36
N ARG A 6 -89.45 34.06 13.28
CA ARG A 6 -89.03 34.18 11.85
C ARG A 6 -87.67 33.52 11.49
N ALA A 7 -87.46 32.79 10.39
CA ALA A 7 -88.21 32.64 9.14
C ALA A 7 -87.74 31.45 8.29
N THR A 8 -88.65 31.13 7.39
CA THR A 8 -88.71 30.36 6.14
C THR A 8 -87.53 30.44 5.14
N LEU A 9 -87.55 29.43 4.24
CA LEU A 9 -87.23 29.41 2.80
C LEU A 9 -85.85 28.90 2.34
N GLY A 10 -85.87 27.93 1.41
CA GLY A 10 -84.72 27.60 0.56
C GLY A 10 -84.80 26.26 -0.16
N ALA A 11 -85.80 26.04 -1.02
CA ALA A 11 -85.75 25.01 -2.05
C ALA A 11 -84.96 25.56 -3.26
N LEU A 12 -83.89 24.89 -3.70
CA LEU A 12 -83.43 24.77 -5.10
C LEU A 12 -82.10 23.99 -5.19
N CYS A 13 -81.90 23.28 -6.31
CA CYS A 13 -80.68 22.63 -6.80
C CYS A 13 -80.31 21.22 -6.26
N LEU A 14 -80.95 20.19 -6.84
CA LEU A 14 -80.51 18.78 -6.77
C LEU A 14 -80.10 18.24 -8.16
N LEU A 15 -79.56 19.11 -9.03
CA LEU A 15 -79.10 18.78 -10.37
C LEU A 15 -77.83 19.60 -10.69
N SER A 16 -76.67 19.14 -10.20
CA SER A 16 -75.35 19.27 -10.82
C SER A 16 -74.27 18.69 -9.90
N ILE A 17 -73.20 18.18 -10.52
CA ILE A 17 -71.97 17.62 -9.97
C ILE A 17 -72.04 16.10 -9.64
N CYS A 18 -72.39 15.29 -10.65
CA CYS A 18 -71.54 14.12 -10.91
C CYS A 18 -70.28 14.65 -11.62
N SER A 19 -69.36 15.26 -10.86
CA SER A 19 -67.98 15.33 -11.31
C SER A 19 -67.54 13.88 -11.39
N SER A 20 -67.29 13.37 -12.60
CA SER A 20 -66.60 12.12 -12.82
C SER A 20 -65.43 12.07 -11.86
N ALA A 21 -65.51 11.22 -10.83
CA ALA A 21 -64.37 10.88 -10.00
C ALA A 21 -63.27 10.52 -10.99
N LYS A 22 -62.21 11.32 -11.05
CA LYS A 22 -61.07 10.99 -11.89
C LYS A 22 -60.57 9.67 -11.33
N ALA A 23 -60.59 8.63 -12.16
CA ALA A 23 -59.92 7.38 -11.81
C ALA A 23 -58.48 7.72 -11.38
N ALA A 24 -58.02 7.13 -10.27
CA ALA A 24 -56.63 7.23 -9.82
C ALA A 24 -55.69 6.75 -10.94
N THR A 25 -54.41 7.11 -10.93
CA THR A 25 -53.48 6.68 -11.99
C THR A 25 -52.46 5.75 -11.38
N GLU A 26 -52.67 4.45 -11.58
CA GLU A 26 -51.81 3.43 -11.03
C GLU A 26 -50.66 3.13 -12.00
N CYS A 27 -49.42 3.21 -11.53
CA CYS A 27 -48.28 2.68 -12.28
C CYS A 27 -47.81 1.35 -11.73
N MET A 28 -47.48 0.45 -12.66
CA MET A 28 -46.97 -0.89 -12.40
C MET A 28 -45.78 -1.18 -13.28
N PHE A 29 -44.91 -2.10 -12.88
CA PHE A 29 -43.89 -2.62 -13.79
C PHE A 29 -44.58 -3.38 -14.93
N THR A 30 -44.09 -3.17 -16.15
CA THR A 30 -44.70 -3.75 -17.36
C THR A 30 -44.54 -5.26 -17.47
N TYR A 31 -43.49 -5.81 -16.86
CA TYR A 31 -43.13 -7.23 -16.95
C TYR A 31 -42.59 -7.75 -15.62
N GLN A 32 -42.45 -9.07 -15.55
CA GLN A 32 -41.63 -9.73 -14.53
C GLN A 32 -40.16 -9.63 -14.95
N TRP A 33 -39.43 -8.79 -14.24
CA TRP A 33 -38.00 -8.57 -14.48
C TRP A 33 -37.19 -9.45 -13.55
N HIS A 34 -36.14 -10.08 -14.08
CA HIS A 34 -35.18 -10.86 -13.32
C HIS A 34 -33.80 -10.25 -13.57
N ILE A 35 -33.26 -9.58 -12.57
CA ILE A 35 -32.11 -8.69 -12.73
C ILE A 35 -30.91 -9.26 -11.96
N PRO A 36 -29.88 -9.75 -12.65
CA PRO A 36 -28.57 -9.89 -12.06
C PRO A 36 -27.89 -8.52 -11.99
N ILE A 37 -27.41 -8.14 -10.81
CA ILE A 37 -26.64 -6.92 -10.57
C ILE A 37 -25.16 -7.32 -10.57
N SER A 38 -24.35 -6.70 -11.42
CA SER A 38 -22.92 -6.98 -11.50
C SER A 38 -22.12 -5.70 -11.66
N TYR A 39 -21.26 -5.41 -10.69
CA TYR A 39 -20.35 -4.27 -10.72
C TYR A 39 -19.03 -4.67 -11.38
N THR A 40 -18.67 -4.02 -12.49
CA THR A 40 -17.38 -4.22 -13.17
C THR A 40 -16.26 -3.39 -12.54
N GLU A 41 -16.60 -2.26 -11.92
CA GLU A 41 -15.67 -1.39 -11.21
C GLU A 41 -15.58 -1.79 -9.74
N LYS A 42 -14.39 -1.62 -9.15
CA LYS A 42 -14.17 -1.89 -7.73
C LYS A 42 -14.85 -0.81 -6.87
N ILE A 43 -15.69 -1.22 -5.95
CA ILE A 43 -16.28 -0.32 -4.95
C ILE A 43 -15.24 -0.03 -3.87
N VAL A 44 -15.02 1.23 -3.50
CA VAL A 44 -14.08 1.58 -2.43
C VAL A 44 -14.88 2.13 -1.26
N LEU A 45 -14.73 1.53 -0.09
CA LEU A 45 -15.42 1.88 1.15
C LEU A 45 -14.43 2.46 2.14
N THR A 46 -14.88 3.43 2.94
CA THR A 46 -14.07 3.98 4.03
C THR A 46 -14.29 3.17 5.29
N ASP A 47 -13.22 2.54 5.79
CA ASP A 47 -13.20 1.85 7.08
C ASP A 47 -13.40 2.84 8.23
N GLN A 48 -14.06 2.38 9.27
CA GLN A 48 -14.36 3.14 10.47
C GLN A 48 -14.33 2.22 11.68
N ALA A 49 -14.30 2.80 12.88
CA ALA A 49 -14.38 1.99 14.09
C ALA A 49 -15.75 1.27 14.13
N PRO A 50 -15.80 -0.04 14.44
CA PRO A 50 -17.07 -0.77 14.55
C PRO A 50 -17.93 -0.14 15.66
N PRO A 51 -19.25 -0.06 15.47
CA PRO A 51 -20.15 0.47 16.48
C PRO A 51 -20.16 -0.44 17.71
N THR A 52 -20.42 0.09 18.90
CA THR A 52 -20.53 -0.72 20.12
C THR A 52 -21.71 -1.70 20.09
N SER A 53 -22.71 -1.42 19.26
CA SER A 53 -23.90 -2.26 19.04
C SER A 53 -24.58 -1.89 17.74
N GLY A 54 -25.21 -2.85 17.07
CA GLY A 54 -25.98 -2.63 15.85
C GLY A 54 -25.08 -2.40 14.63
N TYR A 55 -25.53 -1.55 13.71
CA TYR A 55 -24.86 -1.30 12.43
C TYR A 55 -24.66 0.20 12.17
N VAL A 56 -23.60 0.51 11.44
CA VAL A 56 -23.34 1.84 10.88
C VAL A 56 -23.15 1.73 9.36
N GLU A 57 -23.75 2.65 8.61
CA GLU A 57 -23.58 2.71 7.15
C GLU A 57 -22.16 3.22 6.81
N LEU A 58 -21.53 2.58 5.82
CA LEU A 58 -20.18 2.91 5.34
C LEU A 58 -20.26 3.87 4.16
N ALA A 59 -19.38 4.88 4.16
CA ALA A 59 -19.25 5.79 3.04
C ALA A 59 -18.47 5.12 1.89
N ALA A 60 -19.06 5.12 0.69
CA ALA A 60 -18.38 4.73 -0.53
C ALA A 60 -17.66 5.92 -1.17
N GLN A 61 -16.41 5.71 -1.59
CA GLN A 61 -15.57 6.67 -2.31
C GLN A 61 -15.77 6.58 -3.83
N THR A 62 -16.21 5.43 -4.33
CA THR A 62 -16.60 5.22 -5.73
C THR A 62 -18.10 5.02 -5.86
N SER A 63 -18.62 5.09 -7.08
CA SER A 63 -20.06 4.92 -7.33
C SER A 63 -20.52 3.52 -6.93
N THR A 64 -21.59 3.45 -6.14
CA THR A 64 -22.32 2.20 -5.85
C THR A 64 -23.59 2.07 -6.69
N GLN A 65 -23.78 2.92 -7.70
CA GLN A 65 -24.94 2.87 -8.58
C GLN A 65 -24.74 1.83 -9.69
N PHE A 66 -25.68 0.90 -9.81
CA PHE A 66 -25.78 -0.02 -10.92
C PHE A 66 -26.88 0.44 -11.88
N ILE A 67 -26.47 0.66 -13.13
CA ILE A 67 -27.37 1.02 -14.21
C ILE A 67 -27.73 -0.28 -14.92
N THR A 68 -28.98 -0.71 -14.76
CA THR A 68 -29.50 -1.80 -15.60
C THR A 68 -29.46 -1.36 -17.06
N SER A 69 -29.22 -2.28 -18.00
CA SER A 69 -29.49 -2.00 -19.41
C SER A 69 -30.92 -1.47 -19.49
N ASN A 70 -31.13 -0.21 -19.91
CA ASN A 70 -32.37 0.60 -19.85
C ASN A 70 -33.73 -0.12 -20.03
N THR A 71 -34.09 -1.07 -19.18
CA THR A 71 -35.14 -2.08 -19.48
C THR A 71 -36.26 -2.09 -18.46
N ILE A 72 -36.02 -1.72 -17.21
CA ILE A 72 -37.07 -1.72 -16.19
C ILE A 72 -37.88 -0.44 -16.32
N HIS A 73 -39.11 -0.56 -16.79
CA HIS A 73 -40.04 0.56 -17.00
C HIS A 73 -41.36 0.32 -16.29
N SER A 74 -41.99 1.41 -15.83
CA SER A 74 -43.35 1.39 -15.31
C SER A 74 -44.33 1.98 -16.32
N THR A 75 -45.51 1.38 -16.46
CA THR A 75 -46.62 1.96 -17.22
C THR A 75 -47.71 2.40 -16.27
N CYS A 76 -48.24 3.60 -16.49
CA CYS A 76 -49.30 4.19 -15.68
C CYS A 76 -50.64 4.15 -16.41
N ASN A 77 -51.68 3.56 -15.80
CA ASN A 77 -53.03 3.47 -16.34
C ASN A 77 -54.07 4.00 -15.34
N PRO A 78 -55.27 4.42 -15.79
CA PRO A 78 -56.35 4.76 -14.86
C PRO A 78 -56.81 3.53 -14.06
N GLY A 79 -56.72 3.59 -12.73
CA GLY A 79 -57.08 2.56 -11.76
C GLY A 79 -58.01 3.07 -10.64
N GLN A 80 -58.35 2.20 -9.68
CA GLN A 80 -59.28 2.49 -8.57
C GLN A 80 -58.59 2.69 -7.23
N ASP A 81 -57.33 2.28 -7.10
CA ASP A 81 -56.59 2.23 -5.85
C ASP A 81 -55.35 3.13 -5.90
N GLY A 82 -54.85 3.54 -4.73
CA GLY A 82 -53.67 4.41 -4.62
C GLY A 82 -52.35 3.67 -4.89
N GLN A 83 -51.29 4.42 -5.19
CA GLN A 83 -50.03 3.87 -5.65
C GLN A 83 -48.99 3.62 -4.53
N ALA A 84 -48.49 2.39 -4.40
CA ALA A 84 -47.45 2.02 -3.43
C ALA A 84 -46.20 1.42 -4.10
N PHE A 85 -45.03 1.83 -3.61
CA PHE A 85 -43.78 1.10 -3.85
C PHE A 85 -43.52 0.17 -2.67
N SER A 86 -43.35 -1.12 -2.96
CA SER A 86 -43.20 -2.17 -1.94
C SER A 86 -42.06 -3.11 -2.29
N GLY A 87 -41.50 -3.74 -1.26
CA GLY A 87 -40.47 -4.77 -1.41
C GLY A 87 -40.75 -5.99 -0.55
N SER A 88 -40.08 -7.09 -0.84
CA SER A 88 -40.06 -8.30 -0.01
C SER A 88 -38.71 -9.01 -0.15
N VAL A 89 -38.29 -9.72 0.90
CA VAL A 89 -37.09 -10.58 0.85
C VAL A 89 -37.41 -11.93 0.23
N ALA A 90 -36.43 -12.51 -0.48
CA ALA A 90 -36.53 -13.86 -1.02
C ALA A 90 -36.53 -14.95 0.07
N ASP A 91 -36.79 -16.19 -0.32
CA ASP A 91 -36.70 -17.37 0.55
C ASP A 91 -35.24 -17.76 0.86
N TYR A 92 -34.56 -16.93 1.64
CA TYR A 92 -33.22 -17.23 2.14
C TYR A 92 -33.29 -18.26 3.29
N GLN A 93 -32.45 -19.31 3.23
CA GLN A 93 -32.43 -20.43 4.19
C GLN A 93 -31.71 -20.12 5.52
N GLY A 94 -31.11 -18.94 5.68
CA GLY A 94 -30.42 -18.49 6.89
C GLY A 94 -31.12 -17.33 7.61
N SER A 95 -30.61 -16.92 8.78
CA SER A 95 -31.00 -15.65 9.42
C SER A 95 -30.14 -14.53 8.83
N LEU A 96 -30.78 -13.61 8.11
CA LEU A 96 -30.16 -12.37 7.68
C LEU A 96 -30.30 -11.31 8.77
N GLU A 97 -29.40 -10.33 8.74
CA GLU A 97 -29.37 -9.25 9.71
C GLU A 97 -30.27 -8.10 9.25
N THR A 98 -30.71 -7.25 10.18
CA THR A 98 -31.59 -6.12 9.87
C THR A 98 -31.01 -4.81 10.38
N TYR A 99 -31.07 -3.77 9.55
CA TYR A 99 -30.75 -2.40 9.93
C TYR A 99 -31.98 -1.49 9.87
N THR A 100 -32.17 -0.64 10.87
CA THR A 100 -33.23 0.37 10.86
C THR A 100 -32.65 1.73 10.47
N THR A 101 -33.12 2.30 9.36
CA THR A 101 -32.69 3.64 8.91
C THR A 101 -33.12 4.73 9.89
N LYS A 102 -32.59 5.95 9.72
CA LYS A 102 -32.98 7.11 10.54
C LYS A 102 -34.48 7.44 10.41
N GLU A 103 -35.09 7.10 9.28
CA GLU A 103 -36.52 7.25 9.03
C GLU A 103 -37.37 6.08 9.58
N GLY A 104 -36.75 5.13 10.30
CA GLY A 104 -37.45 4.00 10.92
C GLY A 104 -37.79 2.84 9.98
N LYS A 105 -37.20 2.81 8.78
CA LYS A 105 -37.43 1.72 7.81
C LYS A 105 -36.43 0.60 8.06
N ASN A 106 -36.90 -0.65 8.00
CA ASN A 106 -36.03 -1.80 8.14
C ASN A 106 -35.46 -2.22 6.77
N VAL A 107 -34.16 -2.52 6.78
CA VAL A 107 -33.35 -2.90 5.63
C VAL A 107 -32.84 -4.31 5.89
N GLU A 108 -33.03 -5.19 4.92
CA GLU A 108 -32.41 -6.51 4.92
C GLU A 108 -30.93 -6.40 4.56
N LEU A 109 -30.08 -6.99 5.40
CA LEU A 109 -28.62 -6.98 5.25
C LEU A 109 -28.10 -8.34 4.81
N TYR A 110 -27.39 -8.34 3.69
CA TYR A 110 -26.75 -9.52 3.13
C TYR A 110 -25.27 -9.60 3.54
N PRO A 111 -24.76 -10.77 3.91
CA PRO A 111 -23.37 -10.94 4.32
C PRO A 111 -22.40 -10.83 3.14
N THR A 112 -21.20 -10.32 3.43
CA THR A 112 -20.05 -10.36 2.51
C THR A 112 -19.07 -11.48 2.88
N SER A 113 -18.00 -11.63 2.11
CA SER A 113 -16.85 -12.48 2.44
C SER A 113 -16.13 -12.07 3.72
N MET A 114 -16.39 -10.87 4.26
CA MET A 114 -15.84 -10.39 5.53
C MET A 114 -16.90 -10.40 6.63
N PRO A 115 -16.71 -11.19 7.70
CA PRO A 115 -17.57 -11.15 8.87
C PRO A 115 -17.67 -9.73 9.46
N GLY A 116 -18.90 -9.31 9.76
CA GLY A 116 -19.19 -7.97 10.28
C GLY A 116 -19.38 -6.88 9.22
N ILE A 117 -19.18 -7.19 7.93
CA ILE A 117 -19.52 -6.28 6.83
C ILE A 117 -20.67 -6.85 6.00
N TYR A 118 -21.67 -6.02 5.78
CA TYR A 118 -22.93 -6.37 5.12
C TYR A 118 -23.26 -5.36 4.01
N TYR A 119 -24.19 -5.70 3.14
CA TYR A 119 -24.73 -4.78 2.15
C TYR A 119 -26.25 -4.87 2.07
N GLY A 120 -26.88 -3.76 1.69
CA GLY A 120 -28.30 -3.67 1.37
C GLY A 120 -28.50 -3.29 -0.09
N VAL A 121 -29.56 -3.82 -0.71
CA VAL A 121 -29.93 -3.52 -2.10
C VAL A 121 -31.06 -2.52 -2.11
N LYS A 122 -30.85 -1.38 -2.76
CA LYS A 122 -31.84 -0.33 -2.94
C LYS A 122 -32.22 -0.21 -4.40
N MET A 123 -33.50 -0.02 -4.66
CA MET A 123 -34.03 0.32 -5.97
C MET A 123 -34.61 1.74 -5.92
N TYR A 124 -34.40 2.54 -6.97
CA TYR A 124 -34.90 3.90 -7.05
C TYR A 124 -35.08 4.38 -8.50
N SER A 125 -35.81 5.50 -8.66
CA SER A 125 -35.94 6.23 -9.91
C SER A 125 -35.17 7.55 -9.81
N LYS A 126 -34.40 7.92 -10.85
CA LYS A 126 -33.70 9.22 -10.88
C LYS A 126 -34.65 10.41 -10.99
N GLN A 127 -35.80 10.24 -11.63
CA GLN A 127 -36.80 11.32 -11.72
C GLN A 127 -37.69 11.41 -10.48
N CYS A 128 -37.79 10.31 -9.70
CA CYS A 128 -38.46 10.31 -8.40
C CYS A 128 -37.53 9.75 -7.29
N PRO A 129 -36.41 10.42 -6.94
CA PRO A 129 -35.44 9.88 -5.97
C PRO A 129 -36.06 9.55 -4.61
N GLN A 130 -37.11 10.28 -4.22
CA GLN A 130 -37.84 10.08 -2.97
C GLN A 130 -38.55 8.73 -2.86
N MET A 131 -38.86 8.08 -3.98
CA MET A 131 -39.54 6.78 -4.01
C MET A 131 -38.59 5.60 -3.79
N GLY A 132 -37.27 5.83 -3.75
CA GLY A 132 -36.30 4.77 -3.56
C GLY A 132 -36.37 4.11 -2.18
N GLY A 133 -36.03 2.82 -2.13
CA GLY A 133 -35.89 2.12 -0.86
C GLY A 133 -35.27 0.74 -0.98
N TYR A 134 -34.96 0.18 0.18
CA TYR A 134 -34.25 -1.09 0.31
C TYR A 134 -35.21 -2.28 0.30
N ILE A 135 -34.66 -3.47 0.03
CA ILE A 135 -35.34 -4.73 0.31
C ILE A 135 -35.62 -4.81 1.83
N PRO A 136 -36.88 -4.98 2.25
CA PRO A 136 -37.26 -5.10 3.65
C PRO A 136 -37.09 -6.54 4.16
N PRO A 137 -36.88 -6.76 5.48
CA PRO A 137 -36.67 -8.07 6.10
C PRO A 137 -37.97 -8.87 6.28
N ASN A 138 -38.86 -8.85 5.28
CA ASN A 138 -40.18 -9.46 5.37
C ASN A 138 -40.52 -10.18 4.08
N LYS A 139 -41.00 -11.43 4.21
CA LYS A 139 -41.45 -12.25 3.09
C LYS A 139 -42.75 -11.73 2.50
N ASP A 140 -43.57 -11.08 3.32
CA ASP A 140 -44.74 -10.37 2.86
C ASP A 140 -44.34 -9.01 2.29
N TRP A 141 -45.06 -8.59 1.25
CA TRP A 141 -44.89 -7.28 0.64
C TRP A 141 -44.99 -6.18 1.68
N THR A 142 -43.85 -5.54 1.94
CA THR A 142 -43.75 -4.46 2.91
C THR A 142 -43.69 -3.14 2.17
N PHE A 143 -44.50 -2.22 2.67
CA PHE A 143 -44.63 -0.88 2.15
C PHE A 143 -43.32 -0.11 2.32
N ILE A 144 -42.76 0.38 1.21
CA ILE A 144 -41.53 1.19 1.20
C ILE A 144 -41.89 2.66 1.14
N TYR A 145 -42.78 3.07 0.21
CA TYR A 145 -43.08 4.48 -0.02
C TYR A 145 -44.50 4.69 -0.57
N ASP A 146 -45.17 5.73 -0.07
CA ASP A 146 -46.48 6.20 -0.56
C ASP A 146 -46.29 7.17 -1.72
N ILE A 147 -46.79 6.83 -2.89
CA ILE A 147 -46.62 7.69 -4.07
C ILE A 147 -47.72 8.78 -4.13
N GLY A 148 -48.91 8.51 -3.56
CA GLY A 148 -50.03 9.45 -3.32
C GLY A 148 -50.89 9.87 -4.54
N ASP A 149 -52.21 10.09 -4.29
CA ASP A 149 -53.35 10.04 -5.25
C ASP A 149 -53.62 11.21 -6.24
N ASP A 150 -53.25 12.47 -6.01
CA ASP A 150 -54.00 13.58 -6.65
C ASP A 150 -53.78 13.82 -8.17
N LYS A 151 -52.83 13.12 -8.80
CA LYS A 151 -52.46 13.11 -10.25
C LYS A 151 -51.19 12.25 -10.51
N GLU A 152 -50.90 11.40 -9.53
CA GLU A 152 -49.78 10.50 -9.18
C GLU A 152 -48.52 10.59 -10.06
N THR A 153 -47.49 11.17 -9.45
CA THR A 153 -46.20 11.67 -9.95
C THR A 153 -45.90 11.58 -11.45
N GLU A 154 -45.90 12.74 -12.12
CA GLU A 154 -45.49 12.92 -13.53
C GLU A 154 -44.11 12.32 -13.86
N CYS A 155 -43.23 12.21 -12.86
CA CYS A 155 -41.90 11.61 -12.99
C CYS A 155 -41.91 10.07 -13.18
N LEU A 156 -43.02 9.36 -12.91
CA LEU A 156 -43.17 7.92 -13.18
C LEU A 156 -43.78 7.60 -14.55
N LYS A 157 -44.33 8.62 -15.25
CA LYS A 157 -45.01 8.47 -16.54
C LYS A 157 -44.06 8.41 -17.74
N ASN A 158 -42.78 8.67 -17.52
CA ASN A 158 -41.74 8.61 -18.55
C ASN A 158 -41.13 7.20 -18.59
N ASP A 159 -40.79 6.69 -19.78
CA ASP A 159 -40.03 5.44 -20.03
C ASP A 159 -38.56 5.55 -19.52
N GLU A 160 -38.35 6.11 -18.33
CA GLU A 160 -37.05 6.23 -17.70
C GLU A 160 -36.77 4.97 -16.85
N PRO A 161 -35.56 4.40 -16.96
CA PRO A 161 -35.24 3.16 -16.29
C PRO A 161 -35.10 3.34 -14.79
N TYR A 162 -35.38 2.26 -14.05
CA TYR A 162 -35.08 2.16 -12.63
C TYR A 162 -33.62 1.73 -12.43
N TYR A 163 -33.04 2.19 -11.32
CA TYR A 163 -31.64 2.00 -10.96
C TYR A 163 -31.53 1.25 -9.64
N PHE A 164 -30.37 0.61 -9.46
CA PHE A 164 -30.01 -0.02 -8.19
C PHE A 164 -28.83 0.69 -7.55
N GLU A 165 -28.79 0.65 -6.23
CA GLU A 165 -27.71 1.18 -5.41
C GLU A 165 -27.39 0.16 -4.31
N LEU A 166 -26.11 -0.09 -4.10
CA LEU A 166 -25.65 -0.83 -2.92
C LEU A 166 -25.29 0.16 -1.81
N ALA A 167 -25.77 -0.10 -0.61
CA ALA A 167 -25.28 0.50 0.61
C ALA A 167 -24.56 -0.56 1.44
N PHE A 168 -23.47 -0.18 2.10
CA PHE A 168 -22.67 -1.10 2.90
C PHE A 168 -22.79 -0.75 4.37
N PHE A 169 -22.78 -1.76 5.24
CA PHE A 169 -23.02 -1.62 6.66
C PHE A 169 -21.97 -2.39 7.45
N MET A 170 -21.52 -1.79 8.54
CA MET A 170 -20.56 -2.38 9.47
C MET A 170 -21.25 -2.70 10.79
N GLY A 171 -21.21 -3.97 11.19
CA GLY A 171 -21.72 -4.47 12.46
C GLY A 171 -20.70 -4.37 13.59
N SER A 172 -21.18 -4.47 14.82
CA SER A 172 -20.33 -4.49 16.04
C SER A 172 -19.39 -5.71 16.14
N ASP A 173 -19.66 -6.75 15.35
CA ASP A 173 -18.87 -7.98 15.24
C ASP A 173 -17.70 -7.86 14.26
N TYR A 174 -17.62 -6.77 13.49
CA TYR A 174 -16.48 -6.50 12.61
C TYR A 174 -15.19 -6.36 13.42
N LYS A 175 -14.17 -7.12 13.02
CA LYS A 175 -12.82 -7.03 13.57
C LYS A 175 -11.89 -6.48 12.50
N PRO A 176 -11.31 -5.28 12.72
CA PRO A 176 -10.37 -4.70 11.78
C PRO A 176 -9.26 -5.70 11.42
N LYS A 177 -9.01 -5.87 10.13
CA LYS A 177 -7.82 -6.54 9.58
C LYS A 177 -6.98 -5.51 8.81
N GLU A 178 -5.69 -5.76 8.64
CA GLU A 178 -4.78 -4.75 8.09
C GLU A 178 -4.88 -4.50 6.57
N ASP A 179 -4.41 -3.29 6.21
CA ASP A 179 -4.14 -2.62 4.92
C ASP A 179 -5.28 -2.42 3.93
N SER A 180 -6.07 -3.46 3.63
CA SER A 180 -7.16 -3.38 2.65
C SER A 180 -7.87 -4.73 2.63
N ILE A 181 -9.20 -4.71 2.74
CA ILE A 181 -9.99 -5.93 2.70
C ILE A 181 -10.77 -5.97 1.40
N LEU A 182 -10.44 -6.95 0.55
CA LEU A 182 -11.29 -7.31 -0.58
C LEU A 182 -12.54 -8.04 -0.08
N LEU A 183 -13.68 -7.41 -0.32
CA LEU A 183 -15.01 -7.88 -0.02
C LEU A 183 -15.65 -8.37 -1.30
N GLN A 184 -16.28 -9.54 -1.24
CA GLN A 184 -17.14 -10.07 -2.28
C GLN A 184 -18.48 -10.42 -1.66
N ASN A 185 -19.54 -10.43 -2.46
CA ASN A 185 -20.80 -11.02 -2.03
C ASN A 185 -20.62 -12.52 -1.73
N LEU A 186 -21.38 -13.04 -0.77
CA LEU A 186 -21.58 -14.48 -0.70
C LEU A 186 -22.55 -14.91 -1.82
N PRO A 187 -22.44 -16.15 -2.33
CA PRO A 187 -23.38 -16.65 -3.33
C PRO A 187 -24.77 -16.76 -2.71
N ILE A 188 -25.68 -15.92 -3.19
CA ILE A 188 -27.10 -15.88 -2.83
C ILE A 188 -27.86 -15.98 -4.16
N GLU A 189 -28.78 -16.94 -4.25
CA GLU A 189 -29.53 -17.23 -5.49
C GLU A 189 -30.58 -16.17 -5.83
N GLU A 190 -31.15 -15.55 -4.79
CA GLU A 190 -32.15 -14.49 -4.90
C GLU A 190 -32.10 -13.59 -3.65
N HIS A 191 -32.07 -12.27 -3.85
CA HIS A 191 -32.05 -11.30 -2.76
C HIS A 191 -33.48 -10.93 -2.36
N GLY A 192 -34.31 -10.56 -3.33
CA GLY A 192 -35.70 -10.20 -3.07
C GLY A 192 -36.35 -9.50 -4.24
N HIS A 193 -37.51 -8.92 -3.95
CA HIS A 193 -38.42 -8.43 -4.97
C HIS A 193 -38.86 -7.00 -4.69
N PHE A 194 -39.13 -6.26 -5.75
CA PHE A 194 -39.79 -4.96 -5.73
C PHE A 194 -41.05 -5.00 -6.59
N LYS A 195 -42.09 -4.29 -6.15
CA LYS A 195 -43.30 -4.08 -6.95
C LYS A 195 -43.78 -2.64 -6.86
N LEU A 196 -44.44 -2.22 -7.92
CA LEU A 196 -45.29 -1.04 -7.99
C LEU A 196 -46.70 -1.55 -8.29
N SER A 197 -47.66 -1.30 -7.40
CA SER A 197 -49.07 -1.58 -7.71
C SER A 197 -50.05 -0.86 -6.78
N GLY A 198 -51.28 -0.67 -7.29
CA GLY A 198 -52.52 -0.60 -6.50
C GLY A 198 -52.88 -1.99 -5.96
N SER A 199 -54.05 -2.16 -5.33
CA SER A 199 -54.35 -3.29 -4.43
C SER A 199 -54.36 -4.68 -5.11
N ASP A 200 -54.56 -5.75 -4.33
CA ASP A 200 -54.53 -7.18 -4.74
C ASP A 200 -55.54 -7.59 -5.87
N GLY A 201 -56.22 -6.64 -6.50
CA GLY A 201 -57.21 -6.85 -7.57
C GLY A 201 -56.68 -6.84 -9.01
N ASP A 202 -55.43 -6.41 -9.25
CA ASP A 202 -54.88 -6.32 -10.60
C ASP A 202 -54.39 -7.65 -11.16
N SER A 203 -54.82 -7.98 -12.38
CA SER A 203 -54.65 -9.31 -12.96
C SER A 203 -53.25 -9.71 -13.43
N ASN A 204 -52.19 -8.91 -13.18
CA ASN A 204 -50.76 -9.27 -13.35
C ASN A 204 -49.83 -8.08 -13.02
N PRO A 205 -49.58 -7.71 -11.75
CA PRO A 205 -48.56 -6.71 -11.45
C PRO A 205 -47.18 -7.28 -11.79
N GLY A 206 -46.47 -6.63 -12.72
CA GLY A 206 -45.06 -6.90 -12.93
C GLY A 206 -44.28 -6.67 -11.63
N SER A 207 -43.25 -7.47 -11.41
CA SER A 207 -42.33 -7.29 -10.29
C SER A 207 -40.89 -7.30 -10.80
N VAL A 208 -39.99 -6.82 -9.98
CA VAL A 208 -38.56 -6.85 -10.24
C VAL A 208 -37.91 -7.74 -9.19
N THR A 209 -37.42 -8.89 -9.63
CA THR A 209 -36.67 -9.83 -8.81
C THR A 209 -35.17 -9.57 -8.98
N VAL A 210 -34.48 -9.35 -7.87
CA VAL A 210 -33.02 -9.26 -7.82
C VAL A 210 -32.47 -10.68 -7.62
N LEU A 211 -31.89 -11.25 -8.67
CA LEU A 211 -31.37 -12.61 -8.66
C LEU A 211 -30.05 -12.69 -7.91
N THR A 212 -28.99 -12.16 -8.52
CA THR A 212 -27.65 -12.16 -7.94
C THR A 212 -27.13 -10.73 -7.84
N VAL A 213 -26.24 -10.53 -6.88
CA VAL A 213 -25.51 -9.28 -6.70
C VAL A 213 -24.03 -9.65 -6.67
N GLU A 214 -23.30 -9.31 -7.73
CA GLU A 214 -21.87 -9.55 -7.87
C GLU A 214 -21.11 -8.23 -7.78
N PHE A 215 -20.18 -8.15 -6.82
CA PHE A 215 -19.27 -7.00 -6.71
C PHE A 215 -17.94 -7.42 -6.13
N THR A 216 -16.94 -6.57 -6.37
CA THR A 216 -15.71 -6.52 -5.57
C THR A 216 -15.66 -5.16 -4.90
N ALA A 217 -15.61 -5.14 -3.57
CA ALA A 217 -15.41 -3.92 -2.80
C ALA A 217 -14.09 -3.97 -2.02
N GLU A 218 -13.51 -2.82 -1.72
CA GLU A 218 -12.30 -2.66 -0.94
C GLU A 218 -12.61 -1.78 0.27
N LEU A 219 -12.45 -2.31 1.48
CA LEU A 219 -12.53 -1.49 2.69
C LEU A 219 -11.14 -0.88 2.97
N LYS A 220 -11.03 0.43 2.80
CA LYS A 220 -9.80 1.20 3.01
C LYS A 220 -9.81 1.94 4.33
N LYS A 221 -8.73 1.83 5.10
CA LYS A 221 -8.55 2.59 6.33
C LYS A 221 -8.66 4.09 6.06
N ASN A 222 -9.45 4.81 6.85
CA ASN A 222 -9.49 6.26 6.75
C ASN A 222 -8.12 6.83 7.15
N ALA A 223 -7.42 7.51 6.24
CA ALA A 223 -6.13 8.16 6.51
C ALA A 223 -6.17 9.13 7.72
N SER A 224 -7.35 9.62 8.11
CA SER A 224 -7.54 10.42 9.34
C SER A 224 -7.39 9.64 10.66
N ALA A 225 -7.33 8.30 10.62
CA ALA A 225 -6.98 7.46 11.76
C ALA A 225 -5.46 7.40 12.02
N CYS A 226 -4.65 7.88 11.08
CA CYS A 226 -3.21 8.03 11.25
C CYS A 226 -2.87 9.25 12.11
N ILE A 227 -1.66 9.26 12.67
CA ILE A 227 -1.15 10.41 13.42
C ILE A 227 -1.15 11.64 12.52
N SER A 228 -1.69 12.75 13.00
CA SER A 228 -1.80 13.95 12.18
C SER A 228 -0.45 14.50 11.76
N ALA A 229 -0.37 15.08 10.56
CA ALA A 229 0.87 15.68 10.06
C ALA A 229 1.45 16.74 11.03
N SER A 230 0.59 17.47 11.74
CA SER A 230 1.00 18.42 12.78
C SER A 230 1.72 17.76 13.96
N THR A 231 1.26 16.57 14.38
CA THR A 231 1.87 15.80 15.47
C THR A 231 3.18 15.20 14.99
N LEU A 232 3.21 14.63 13.77
CA LEU A 232 4.43 14.12 13.14
C LEU A 232 5.51 15.21 13.06
N LEU A 233 5.14 16.39 12.55
CA LEU A 233 6.06 17.53 12.45
C LEU A 233 6.58 17.96 13.82
N ASN A 234 5.70 18.07 14.81
CA ASN A 234 6.08 18.48 16.16
C ASN A 234 7.08 17.50 16.79
N GLU A 235 6.84 16.19 16.67
CA GLU A 235 7.72 15.17 17.22
C GLU A 235 9.09 15.18 16.51
N MET A 236 9.09 15.26 15.18
CA MET A 236 10.30 15.37 14.38
C MET A 236 11.13 16.62 14.75
N GLN A 237 10.49 17.77 14.97
CA GLN A 237 11.16 19.03 15.27
C GLN A 237 11.69 19.11 16.71
N ASN A 238 10.96 18.56 17.68
CA ASN A 238 11.16 18.87 19.09
C ASN A 238 11.66 17.68 19.92
N HIS A 239 11.59 16.45 19.42
CA HIS A 239 11.87 15.27 20.25
C HIS A 239 12.80 14.26 19.58
N LEU A 240 12.67 14.03 18.26
CA LEU A 240 13.41 12.97 17.55
C LEU A 240 14.93 13.02 17.78
N ALA A 241 15.57 14.17 17.53
CA ALA A 241 17.02 14.33 17.70
C ALA A 241 17.45 14.37 19.17
N ILE A 242 16.66 15.01 20.03
CA ILE A 242 16.93 15.18 21.46
C ILE A 242 16.91 13.83 22.18
N ASN A 243 15.90 13.02 21.88
CA ASN A 243 15.75 11.67 22.43
C ASN A 243 16.64 10.65 21.71
N ASN A 244 17.31 11.07 20.63
CA ASN A 244 18.10 10.22 19.76
C ASN A 244 17.30 8.97 19.34
N LEU A 245 16.10 9.17 18.80
CA LEU A 245 15.23 8.11 18.28
C LEU A 245 15.32 8.06 16.75
N VAL A 246 14.79 6.98 16.17
CA VAL A 246 14.77 6.72 14.73
C VAL A 246 13.34 6.77 14.21
N THR A 247 13.15 7.39 13.06
CA THR A 247 11.98 7.24 12.19
C THR A 247 12.43 6.96 10.76
N THR A 248 11.49 6.63 9.87
CA THR A 248 11.79 6.25 8.49
C THR A 248 11.07 7.13 7.48
N ALA A 249 11.65 7.27 6.29
CA ALA A 249 10.97 7.82 5.11
C ALA A 249 10.86 6.75 4.03
N GLN A 250 9.63 6.46 3.60
CA GLN A 250 9.37 5.48 2.56
C GLN A 250 9.76 6.08 1.20
N HIS A 251 10.84 5.57 0.62
CA HIS A 251 11.40 6.05 -0.64
C HIS A 251 10.46 5.73 -1.80
N ARG A 252 10.07 6.75 -2.57
CA ARG A 252 9.18 6.69 -3.75
C ARG A 252 7.78 6.12 -3.50
N GLY A 253 7.31 6.17 -2.25
CA GLY A 253 6.04 5.58 -1.81
C GLY A 253 6.11 4.07 -1.55
N ASP A 254 5.02 3.49 -1.05
CA ASP A 254 4.89 2.05 -0.84
C ASP A 254 4.60 1.36 -2.18
N PHE A 255 5.62 1.26 -3.03
CA PHE A 255 5.51 0.54 -4.30
C PHE A 255 5.67 -0.97 -4.09
N ASP A 256 5.00 -1.75 -4.93
CA ASP A 256 5.01 -3.21 -4.84
C ASP A 256 4.96 -3.89 -6.22
N ASP A 257 4.69 -5.18 -6.25
CA ASP A 257 4.53 -5.98 -7.47
C ASP A 257 3.24 -5.67 -8.24
N THR A 258 2.49 -4.62 -7.87
CA THR A 258 1.29 -4.13 -8.56
C THR A 258 1.25 -2.60 -8.70
N ARG A 259 1.83 -1.86 -7.75
CA ARG A 259 1.87 -0.40 -7.66
C ARG A 259 3.26 0.11 -8.04
N PRO A 260 3.43 0.84 -9.15
CA PRO A 260 4.73 1.37 -9.55
C PRO A 260 5.27 2.44 -8.59
N GLU A 261 6.60 2.55 -8.50
CA GLU A 261 7.28 3.63 -7.77
C GLU A 261 6.85 5.01 -8.27
N ASN A 262 6.82 6.01 -7.38
CA ASN A 262 6.47 7.40 -7.70
C ASN A 262 5.09 7.57 -8.37
N SER A 263 4.14 6.67 -8.06
CA SER A 263 2.75 6.75 -8.51
C SER A 263 1.81 7.22 -7.42
N LEU A 264 0.66 7.79 -7.80
CA LEU A 264 -0.39 8.17 -6.83
C LEU A 264 -0.84 6.97 -5.97
N ASP A 265 -0.98 5.79 -6.58
CA ASP A 265 -1.38 4.57 -5.86
C ASP A 265 -0.33 4.13 -4.81
N ALA A 266 0.97 4.26 -5.11
CA ALA A 266 2.03 3.98 -4.13
C ALA A 266 2.00 4.97 -2.96
N PHE A 267 1.68 6.24 -3.22
CA PHE A 267 1.49 7.23 -2.16
C PHE A 267 0.24 6.97 -1.33
N HIS A 268 -0.89 6.60 -1.95
CA HIS A 268 -2.10 6.19 -1.23
C HIS A 268 -1.80 5.01 -0.30
N LEU A 269 -1.05 4.01 -0.78
CA LEU A 269 -0.66 2.89 0.07
C LEU A 269 0.21 3.33 1.26
N SER A 270 1.11 4.30 1.07
CA SER A 270 1.85 4.89 2.20
C SER A 270 0.95 5.58 3.21
N TYR A 271 -0.07 6.31 2.75
CA TYR A 271 -1.00 6.99 3.64
C TYR A 271 -1.88 6.00 4.40
N ASP A 272 -2.37 4.97 3.72
CA ASP A 272 -3.21 3.91 4.30
C ASP A 272 -2.43 3.10 5.36
N ARG A 273 -1.11 2.93 5.15
CA ARG A 273 -0.16 2.32 6.10
C ARG A 273 0.32 3.26 7.21
N CYS A 274 -0.18 4.49 7.26
CA CYS A 274 0.23 5.50 8.23
C CYS A 274 1.75 5.72 8.27
N ARG A 275 2.43 5.69 7.12
CA ARG A 275 3.87 6.00 7.06
C ARG A 275 4.10 7.40 7.64
N PRO A 276 5.06 7.62 8.55
CA PRO A 276 5.31 8.94 9.09
C PRO A 276 5.86 9.90 8.02
N ASN A 277 6.70 9.39 7.12
CA ASN A 277 7.30 10.17 6.05
C ASN A 277 7.30 9.38 4.73
N VAL A 278 7.09 10.08 3.62
CA VAL A 278 7.19 9.57 2.25
C VAL A 278 8.15 10.48 1.50
N GLU A 279 9.15 9.89 0.86
CA GLU A 279 10.08 10.61 -0.01
C GLU A 279 9.71 10.36 -1.48
N THR A 280 9.95 11.35 -2.34
CA THR A 280 9.73 11.24 -3.78
C THR A 280 10.58 12.23 -4.57
N ASP A 281 10.73 11.96 -5.86
CA ASP A 281 11.69 12.64 -6.73
C ASP A 281 11.02 13.64 -7.69
N VAL A 282 11.59 14.83 -7.86
CA VAL A 282 11.12 15.84 -8.80
C VAL A 282 12.11 16.05 -9.93
N ARG A 283 11.58 15.99 -11.17
CA ARG A 283 12.29 16.29 -12.42
C ARG A 283 11.45 17.17 -13.34
N GLU A 284 12.04 17.51 -14.49
CA GLU A 284 11.46 18.42 -15.48
C GLU A 284 11.36 17.74 -16.86
N THR A 285 10.25 17.96 -17.55
CA THR A 285 10.04 17.58 -18.96
C THR A 285 10.62 18.64 -19.91
N SER A 286 10.63 18.36 -21.22
CA SER A 286 11.14 19.30 -22.25
C SER A 286 10.30 20.58 -22.38
N ASP A 287 9.04 20.55 -21.97
CA ASP A 287 8.09 21.67 -21.90
C ASP A 287 7.98 22.27 -20.48
N HIS A 288 9.02 22.09 -19.65
CA HIS A 288 9.17 22.72 -18.34
C HIS A 288 8.10 22.34 -17.31
N GLN A 289 7.49 21.16 -17.43
CA GLN A 289 6.54 20.64 -16.45
C GLN A 289 7.28 19.85 -15.37
N LEU A 290 6.91 20.09 -14.11
CA LEU A 290 7.47 19.39 -12.96
C LEU A 290 6.75 18.05 -12.77
N VAL A 291 7.50 16.97 -12.84
CA VAL A 291 6.99 15.59 -12.76
C VAL A 291 7.64 14.83 -11.63
N VAL A 292 6.87 13.90 -11.07
CA VAL A 292 7.30 13.02 -9.99
C VAL A 292 7.98 11.80 -10.62
N PHE A 293 9.31 11.81 -10.73
CA PHE A 293 10.05 10.82 -11.51
C PHE A 293 11.53 10.71 -11.11
N HIS A 294 12.03 9.48 -10.89
CA HIS A 294 13.38 9.25 -10.39
C HIS A 294 14.48 9.29 -11.46
N ASP A 295 14.29 8.59 -12.58
CA ASP A 295 15.36 8.34 -13.57
C ASP A 295 15.51 9.50 -14.57
N LEU A 296 16.69 9.60 -15.19
CA LEU A 296 17.00 10.49 -16.32
C LEU A 296 16.35 10.02 -17.63
N ASN A 297 16.05 8.73 -17.73
CA ASN A 297 15.44 8.11 -18.90
C ASN A 297 14.18 7.34 -18.49
N VAL A 298 13.30 7.08 -19.47
CA VAL A 298 11.97 6.52 -19.18
C VAL A 298 11.88 5.00 -19.25
N GLY A 299 12.93 4.32 -19.74
CA GLY A 299 12.88 2.92 -20.13
C GLY A 299 12.42 2.00 -19.01
N LYS A 300 12.97 2.14 -17.79
CA LYS A 300 12.62 1.27 -16.67
C LYS A 300 11.18 1.51 -16.21
N MET A 301 10.64 2.71 -16.31
CA MET A 301 9.33 2.97 -15.70
C MET A 301 8.17 2.98 -16.69
N LEU A 302 8.42 3.21 -17.99
CA LEU A 302 7.35 3.47 -18.97
C LEU A 302 7.39 2.57 -20.22
N GLU A 303 8.46 1.79 -20.43
CA GLU A 303 8.68 1.05 -21.68
C GLU A 303 8.67 -0.47 -21.44
N PRO A 304 7.54 -1.16 -21.64
CA PRO A 304 7.43 -2.62 -21.47
C PRO A 304 8.44 -3.40 -22.31
N GLY A 305 8.81 -2.86 -23.49
CA GLY A 305 9.76 -3.48 -24.42
C GLY A 305 11.22 -3.11 -24.17
N TYR A 306 11.53 -2.29 -23.17
CA TYR A 306 12.91 -1.99 -22.79
C TYR A 306 13.46 -3.07 -21.86
N ASP A 307 14.61 -3.61 -22.22
CA ASP A 307 15.40 -4.51 -21.38
C ASP A 307 16.60 -3.75 -20.79
N PRO A 308 16.58 -3.45 -19.47
CA PRO A 308 17.70 -2.77 -18.80
C PRO A 308 19.04 -3.51 -18.91
N VAL A 309 19.04 -4.85 -19.02
CA VAL A 309 20.27 -5.66 -19.05
C VAL A 309 20.94 -5.55 -20.40
N SER A 310 20.22 -5.84 -21.49
CA SER A 310 20.76 -5.69 -22.84
C SER A 310 20.75 -4.26 -23.35
N GLY A 311 20.08 -3.33 -22.67
CA GLY A 311 19.90 -1.93 -23.09
C GLY A 311 19.15 -1.78 -24.42
N LEU A 312 18.42 -2.80 -24.85
CA LEU A 312 17.66 -2.81 -26.08
C LEU A 312 16.22 -2.35 -25.82
N GLY A 313 15.61 -1.67 -26.79
CA GLY A 313 14.26 -1.08 -26.68
C GLY A 313 14.28 0.43 -26.43
N PRO A 314 13.09 1.08 -26.36
CA PRO A 314 13.00 2.52 -26.16
C PRO A 314 13.50 2.94 -24.76
N ASN A 315 14.30 3.99 -24.68
CA ASN A 315 14.80 4.54 -23.42
C ASN A 315 15.14 6.03 -23.56
N ASP A 316 14.19 6.80 -24.07
CA ASP A 316 14.38 8.22 -24.32
C ASP A 316 14.70 8.96 -23.00
N ALA A 317 15.53 9.99 -23.10
CA ALA A 317 15.80 10.86 -21.97
C ALA A 317 14.53 11.64 -21.62
N LEU A 318 14.18 11.70 -20.34
CA LEU A 318 13.00 12.42 -19.83
C LEU A 318 12.99 13.88 -20.30
N SER A 319 14.17 14.51 -20.34
CA SER A 319 14.36 15.90 -20.79
C SER A 319 14.03 16.15 -22.27
N THR A 320 13.76 15.10 -23.05
CA THR A 320 13.36 15.21 -24.46
C THR A 320 11.85 15.08 -24.66
N LEU A 321 11.11 14.60 -23.65
CA LEU A 321 9.69 14.34 -23.73
C LEU A 321 8.89 15.50 -23.15
N THR A 322 7.79 15.89 -23.79
CA THR A 322 6.81 16.81 -23.20
C THR A 322 5.94 16.08 -22.17
N LEU A 323 5.24 16.81 -21.29
CA LEU A 323 4.30 16.20 -20.36
C LEU A 323 3.23 15.37 -21.06
N ALA A 324 2.67 15.87 -22.17
CA ALA A 324 1.66 15.14 -22.95
C ALA A 324 2.20 13.82 -23.53
N GLN A 325 3.46 13.80 -23.98
CA GLN A 325 4.10 12.57 -24.44
C GLN A 325 4.35 11.61 -23.28
N LEU A 326 4.78 12.12 -22.13
CA LEU A 326 5.03 11.34 -20.93
C LEU A 326 3.74 10.69 -20.39
N GLN A 327 2.66 11.47 -20.23
CA GLN A 327 1.37 11.01 -19.73
C GLN A 327 0.57 10.18 -20.75
N SER A 328 1.00 10.13 -22.02
CA SER A 328 0.47 9.15 -22.99
C SER A 328 0.94 7.71 -22.75
N LYS A 329 1.94 7.53 -21.87
CA LYS A 329 2.50 6.24 -21.48
C LYS A 329 2.01 5.84 -20.09
N PHE A 330 1.81 4.55 -19.89
CA PHE A 330 1.51 3.98 -18.59
C PHE A 330 2.78 3.55 -17.86
N LEU A 331 2.79 3.76 -16.55
CA LEU A 331 3.78 3.18 -15.65
C LEU A 331 3.72 1.66 -15.74
N VAL A 332 4.88 1.01 -15.69
CA VAL A 332 4.99 -0.45 -15.75
C VAL A 332 5.14 -1.06 -14.36
N ASN A 333 4.64 -2.27 -14.24
CA ASN A 333 4.79 -3.13 -13.08
C ASN A 333 6.27 -3.48 -12.84
N VAL A 334 6.77 -3.30 -11.61
CA VAL A 334 8.19 -3.51 -11.27
C VAL A 334 8.63 -4.97 -11.48
N ALA A 335 7.73 -5.92 -11.20
CA ALA A 335 7.99 -7.35 -11.28
C ALA A 335 7.86 -7.92 -12.72
N THR A 336 6.79 -7.54 -13.42
CA THR A 336 6.37 -8.16 -14.68
C THR A 336 6.61 -7.30 -15.92
N ARG A 337 6.92 -6.01 -15.74
CA ARG A 337 7.06 -5.00 -16.80
C ARG A 337 5.78 -4.73 -17.60
N GLN A 338 4.64 -5.30 -17.20
CA GLN A 338 3.37 -5.05 -17.87
C GLN A 338 2.89 -3.62 -17.59
N PRO A 339 2.30 -2.93 -18.58
CA PRO A 339 1.64 -1.64 -18.36
C PRO A 339 0.57 -1.72 -17.27
N THR A 340 0.51 -0.69 -16.44
CA THR A 340 -0.60 -0.44 -15.52
C THR A 340 -1.62 0.51 -16.17
N THR A 341 -2.57 1.02 -15.39
CA THR A 341 -3.46 2.13 -15.79
C THR A 341 -2.97 3.49 -15.31
N LEU A 342 -1.85 3.54 -14.59
CA LEU A 342 -1.32 4.73 -13.95
C LEU A 342 -0.34 5.45 -14.88
N THR A 343 -0.31 6.77 -14.80
CA THR A 343 0.63 7.62 -15.54
C THR A 343 1.57 8.34 -14.58
N VAL A 344 2.67 8.91 -15.09
CA VAL A 344 3.55 9.78 -14.28
C VAL A 344 2.75 11.01 -13.82
N PRO A 345 2.63 11.28 -12.50
CA PRO A 345 1.97 12.48 -12.04
C PRO A 345 2.91 13.68 -12.12
N THR A 346 2.33 14.85 -12.35
CA THR A 346 2.98 16.14 -12.08
C THR A 346 3.07 16.38 -10.57
N VAL A 347 3.95 17.29 -10.16
CA VAL A 347 4.00 17.74 -8.76
C VAL A 347 2.66 18.36 -8.33
N ASP A 348 1.98 19.08 -9.23
CA ASP A 348 0.70 19.71 -8.94
C ASP A 348 -0.42 18.68 -8.71
N GLU A 349 -0.49 17.66 -9.56
CA GLU A 349 -1.42 16.53 -9.42
C GLU A 349 -1.16 15.77 -8.12
N MET A 350 0.10 15.46 -7.79
CA MET A 350 0.45 14.78 -6.54
C MET A 350 0.07 15.60 -5.30
N LEU A 351 0.37 16.91 -5.27
CA LEU A 351 0.01 17.75 -4.12
C LEU A 351 -1.51 17.89 -3.96
N GLN A 352 -2.24 18.02 -5.07
CA GLN A 352 -3.71 18.07 -5.04
C GLN A 352 -4.33 16.75 -4.57
N ASP A 353 -3.81 15.63 -5.07
CA ASP A 353 -4.19 14.30 -4.63
C ASP A 353 -3.92 14.10 -3.13
N TYR A 354 -2.73 14.44 -2.64
CA TYR A 354 -2.36 14.39 -1.22
C TYR A 354 -3.31 15.20 -0.31
N ILE A 355 -3.72 16.40 -0.75
CA ILE A 355 -4.71 17.22 -0.03
C ILE A 355 -6.08 16.55 -0.04
N SER A 356 -6.52 16.07 -1.20
CA SER A 356 -7.85 15.47 -1.40
C SER A 356 -8.00 14.16 -0.63
N TYR A 357 -6.94 13.34 -0.62
CA TYR A 357 -6.83 12.11 0.15
C TYR A 357 -6.67 12.36 1.65
N ASN A 358 -6.36 13.60 2.04
CA ASN A 358 -6.02 13.98 3.41
C ASN A 358 -4.89 13.10 4.00
N GLY A 359 -3.85 12.84 3.20
CA GLY A 359 -2.70 12.03 3.63
C GLY A 359 -1.98 12.67 4.82
N GLN A 360 -1.67 11.92 5.87
CA GLN A 360 -1.05 12.51 7.07
C GLN A 360 0.48 12.46 7.08
N SER A 361 1.10 11.62 6.26
CA SER A 361 2.55 11.52 6.12
C SER A 361 3.19 12.85 5.75
N LEU A 362 4.37 13.14 6.29
CA LEU A 362 5.19 14.26 5.79
C LEU A 362 5.81 13.88 4.45
N ILE A 363 5.72 14.76 3.46
CA ILE A 363 6.24 14.51 2.10
C ILE A 363 7.60 15.16 1.93
N TYR A 364 8.60 14.40 1.49
CA TYR A 364 9.95 14.87 1.23
C TYR A 364 10.10 14.94 -0.29
N LEU A 365 10.09 16.16 -0.84
CA LEU A 365 10.19 16.40 -2.28
C LEU A 365 11.65 16.61 -2.67
N GLU A 366 12.32 15.56 -3.14
CA GLU A 366 13.71 15.62 -3.58
C GLU A 366 13.86 16.19 -4.98
N THR A 367 14.47 17.36 -5.07
CA THR A 367 14.75 18.04 -6.35
C THR A 367 16.03 17.50 -6.97
N LYS A 368 15.95 16.84 -8.14
CA LYS A 368 17.09 16.15 -8.76
C LYS A 368 18.00 17.05 -9.62
N SER A 369 17.64 18.31 -9.82
CA SER A 369 18.45 19.30 -10.54
C SER A 369 18.23 20.70 -9.98
N SER A 370 19.18 21.61 -10.21
CA SER A 370 19.06 23.01 -9.79
C SER A 370 17.91 23.75 -10.48
N SER A 371 17.58 23.38 -11.73
CA SER A 371 16.52 24.01 -12.51
C SER A 371 15.13 23.85 -11.88
N VAL A 372 14.88 22.74 -11.15
CA VAL A 372 13.56 22.45 -10.60
C VAL A 372 13.35 22.95 -9.16
N ILE A 373 14.39 23.41 -8.46
CA ILE A 373 14.29 23.76 -7.04
C ILE A 373 13.26 24.89 -6.81
N ILE A 374 13.52 26.07 -7.36
CA ILE A 374 12.63 27.23 -7.17
C ILE A 374 11.25 27.03 -7.82
N PRO A 375 11.13 26.44 -9.02
CA PRO A 375 9.82 26.07 -9.57
C PRO A 375 8.99 25.17 -8.65
N THR A 376 9.62 24.18 -7.99
CA THR A 376 8.94 23.29 -7.04
C THR A 376 8.48 24.05 -5.80
N ALA A 377 9.33 24.93 -5.25
CA ALA A 377 8.96 25.79 -4.11
C ALA A 377 7.77 26.70 -4.45
N LEU A 378 7.72 27.24 -5.67
CA LEU A 378 6.61 28.06 -6.15
C LEU A 378 5.33 27.24 -6.33
N ALA A 379 5.42 26.03 -6.88
CA ALA A 379 4.28 25.13 -7.02
C ALA A 379 3.67 24.79 -5.65
N LEU A 380 4.53 24.42 -4.68
CA LEU A 380 4.13 24.17 -3.29
C LEU A 380 3.48 25.40 -2.64
N TYR A 381 4.09 26.58 -2.78
CA TYR A 381 3.54 27.83 -2.24
C TYR A 381 2.17 28.16 -2.85
N ARG A 382 2.04 28.13 -4.18
CA ARG A 382 0.77 28.43 -4.86
C ARG A 382 -0.33 27.47 -4.41
N LYS A 383 -0.06 26.17 -4.39
CA LYS A 383 -1.02 25.17 -3.91
C LYS A 383 -1.41 25.40 -2.45
N SER A 384 -0.47 25.85 -1.61
CA SER A 384 -0.78 26.19 -0.21
C SER A 384 -1.68 27.42 -0.06
N VAL A 385 -1.61 28.37 -0.99
CA VAL A 385 -2.50 29.55 -1.03
C VAL A 385 -3.89 29.14 -1.49
N ASP A 386 -3.98 28.36 -2.57
CA ASP A 386 -5.24 27.86 -3.13
C ASP A 386 -6.00 26.99 -2.12
N PHE A 387 -5.27 26.23 -1.28
CA PHE A 387 -5.82 25.34 -0.25
C PHE A 387 -5.33 25.73 1.16
N SER A 388 -5.56 26.98 1.57
CA SER A 388 -5.06 27.51 2.85
C SER A 388 -5.39 26.68 4.11
N SER A 389 -6.53 25.97 4.14
CA SER A 389 -6.92 25.10 5.27
C SER A 389 -6.07 23.82 5.38
N SER A 390 -5.38 23.42 4.31
CA SER A 390 -4.59 22.18 4.25
C SER A 390 -3.31 22.23 5.08
N ASN A 391 -2.84 23.43 5.46
CA ASN A 391 -1.54 23.67 6.10
C ASN A 391 -0.35 23.03 5.33
N LEU A 392 -0.40 23.01 4.00
CA LEU A 392 0.54 22.27 3.15
C LEU A 392 2.02 22.59 3.41
N LEU A 393 2.37 23.86 3.69
CA LEU A 393 3.76 24.27 4.00
C LEU A 393 4.32 23.66 5.30
N LYS A 394 3.47 23.06 6.14
CA LYS A 394 3.85 22.32 7.35
C LYS A 394 3.77 20.80 7.14
N ARG A 395 3.54 20.34 5.91
CA ARG A 395 3.35 18.93 5.56
C ARG A 395 4.35 18.46 4.51
N VAL A 396 4.97 19.39 3.79
CA VAL A 396 5.93 19.13 2.73
C VAL A 396 7.27 19.76 3.08
N ILE A 397 8.34 18.98 2.96
CA ILE A 397 9.73 19.36 3.17
C ILE A 397 10.43 19.22 1.82
N MET A 398 11.10 20.27 1.37
CA MET A 398 11.88 20.21 0.14
C MET A 398 13.26 19.62 0.43
N LYS A 399 13.60 18.51 -0.21
CA LYS A 399 14.92 17.89 -0.09
C LYS A 399 15.82 18.41 -1.21
N VAL A 400 16.82 19.21 -0.86
CA VAL A 400 17.55 20.07 -1.80
C VAL A 400 19.05 19.91 -1.62
N ASN A 401 19.79 19.85 -2.73
CA ASN A 401 21.25 19.83 -2.70
C ASN A 401 21.81 21.12 -2.06
N MET A 402 22.58 20.98 -0.99
CA MET A 402 23.15 22.08 -0.20
C MET A 402 24.13 22.94 -1.01
N ALA A 403 24.75 22.41 -2.09
CA ALA A 403 25.64 23.21 -2.94
C ALA A 403 24.89 24.32 -3.70
N GLU A 404 23.59 24.14 -3.98
CA GLU A 404 22.77 25.14 -4.66
C GLU A 404 22.35 26.26 -3.69
N TYR A 405 22.13 25.91 -2.41
CA TYR A 405 21.81 26.84 -1.33
C TYR A 405 22.64 26.57 -0.07
N PRO A 406 23.91 27.03 -0.02
CA PRO A 406 24.83 26.72 1.09
C PRO A 406 24.46 27.35 2.44
N SER A 407 23.49 28.28 2.48
CA SER A 407 23.05 28.89 3.73
C SER A 407 21.53 29.15 3.75
N PRO A 408 20.92 29.21 4.95
CA PRO A 408 19.51 29.59 5.11
C PRO A 408 19.17 30.95 4.49
N ASP A 409 20.10 31.90 4.53
CA ASP A 409 19.90 33.24 3.97
C ASP A 409 19.81 33.22 2.43
N LEU A 410 20.66 32.42 1.77
CA LEU A 410 20.61 32.26 0.31
C LEU A 410 19.32 31.58 -0.12
N TRP A 411 18.86 30.57 0.63
CA TRP A 411 17.57 29.93 0.42
C TRP A 411 16.42 30.94 0.50
N ASN A 412 16.33 31.67 1.61
CA ASN A 412 15.27 32.67 1.80
C ASN A 412 15.31 33.77 0.75
N HIS A 413 16.51 34.25 0.38
CA HIS A 413 16.67 35.26 -0.66
C HIS A 413 16.18 34.77 -2.03
N ALA A 414 16.46 33.52 -2.38
CA ALA A 414 16.00 32.93 -3.63
C ALA A 414 14.48 32.78 -3.68
N LEU A 415 13.85 32.35 -2.58
CA LEU A 415 12.38 32.28 -2.48
C LEU A 415 11.74 33.66 -2.65
N VAL A 416 12.24 34.68 -1.96
CA VAL A 416 11.73 36.06 -2.05
C VAL A 416 11.92 36.62 -3.46
N SER A 417 13.08 36.38 -4.07
CA SER A 417 13.36 36.82 -5.45
C SER A 417 12.45 36.13 -6.48
N ALA A 418 12.00 34.90 -6.18
CA ALA A 418 11.05 34.16 -7.00
C ALA A 418 9.59 34.62 -6.81
N GLY A 419 9.31 35.52 -5.87
CA GLY A 419 7.98 36.07 -5.61
C GLY A 419 7.22 35.43 -4.44
N ILE A 420 7.88 34.59 -3.62
CA ILE A 420 7.29 34.09 -2.37
C ILE A 420 7.39 35.20 -1.32
N PRO A 421 6.30 35.58 -0.61
CA PRO A 421 6.33 36.69 0.34
C PRO A 421 7.33 36.49 1.48
N THR A 422 8.02 37.56 1.86
CA THR A 422 8.90 37.58 3.03
C THR A 422 8.19 37.06 4.28
N GLY A 423 8.84 36.16 5.02
CA GLY A 423 8.29 35.52 6.22
C GLY A 423 7.55 34.21 5.95
N THR A 424 7.29 33.87 4.68
CA THR A 424 6.80 32.53 4.31
C THR A 424 7.92 31.51 4.51
N THR A 425 7.67 30.46 5.28
CA THR A 425 8.64 29.38 5.48
C THR A 425 8.28 28.22 4.57
N ILE A 426 9.18 27.89 3.64
CA ILE A 426 9.19 26.61 2.94
C ILE A 426 10.22 25.73 3.64
N MET A 427 9.77 24.63 4.25
CA MET A 427 10.66 23.72 4.97
C MET A 427 11.64 23.06 4.00
N ILE A 428 12.87 22.85 4.48
CA ILE A 428 13.97 22.32 3.67
C ILE A 428 14.75 21.26 4.44
N ASP A 429 15.09 20.19 3.76
CA ASP A 429 16.09 19.19 4.14
C ASP A 429 17.31 19.40 3.23
N PRO A 430 18.35 20.12 3.68
CA PRO A 430 19.54 20.34 2.88
C PRO A 430 20.41 19.08 2.88
N VAL A 431 20.67 18.55 1.68
CA VAL A 431 21.46 17.33 1.46
C VAL A 431 22.89 17.70 1.11
N ILE A 432 23.86 17.12 1.80
CA ILE A 432 25.28 17.28 1.47
C ILE A 432 25.95 15.93 1.16
N THR A 433 26.52 15.85 -0.04
CA THR A 433 27.42 14.76 -0.45
C THR A 433 28.89 15.22 -0.41
N PRO A 434 29.88 14.31 -0.47
CA PRO A 434 31.29 14.68 -0.60
C PRO A 434 31.56 15.57 -1.84
N ASN A 435 30.83 15.36 -2.93
CA ASN A 435 30.93 16.18 -4.13
C ASN A 435 30.36 17.60 -3.90
N ASP A 436 29.24 17.71 -3.19
CA ASP A 436 28.64 19.01 -2.87
C ASP A 436 29.52 19.80 -1.91
N ALA A 437 30.08 19.15 -0.90
CA ALA A 437 31.05 19.75 0.00
C ALA A 437 32.28 20.29 -0.77
N SER A 438 32.76 19.56 -1.78
CA SER A 438 33.87 20.01 -2.64
C SER A 438 33.50 21.26 -3.41
N LYS A 439 32.32 21.28 -4.05
CA LYS A 439 31.81 22.47 -4.78
C LYS A 439 31.66 23.68 -3.86
N ILE A 440 31.14 23.49 -2.65
CA ILE A 440 30.98 24.58 -1.67
C ILE A 440 32.33 25.16 -1.26
N ASN A 441 33.35 24.32 -1.10
CA ASN A 441 34.71 24.76 -0.76
C ASN A 441 35.36 25.62 -1.85
N GLU A 442 34.93 25.48 -3.10
CA GLU A 442 35.43 26.25 -4.25
C GLU A 442 34.71 27.59 -4.45
N LEU A 443 33.60 27.85 -3.74
CA LEU A 443 32.87 29.12 -3.86
C LEU A 443 33.74 30.32 -3.44
N PRO A 444 33.46 31.56 -3.89
CA PRO A 444 34.08 32.78 -3.37
C PRO A 444 33.80 33.04 -1.88
N ASP A 445 34.71 33.71 -1.15
CA ASP A 445 34.50 34.05 0.29
C ASP A 445 33.33 35.00 0.51
N SER A 446 32.94 35.73 -0.53
CA SER A 446 31.81 36.65 -0.53
C SER A 446 30.45 35.99 -0.69
N THR A 447 30.38 34.67 -0.96
CA THR A 447 29.10 34.01 -1.28
C THR A 447 28.18 33.91 -0.06
N PHE A 448 28.71 33.51 1.09
CA PHE A 448 28.00 33.51 2.37
C PHE A 448 29.00 33.61 3.52
N ALA A 449 28.58 34.22 4.63
CA ALA A 449 29.41 34.34 5.81
C ALA A 449 29.40 33.03 6.63
N CYS A 450 30.57 32.63 7.12
CA CYS A 450 30.66 31.54 8.09
C CYS A 450 30.03 31.96 9.43
N PRO A 451 29.27 31.08 10.10
CA PRO A 451 28.77 31.35 11.45
C PRO A 451 29.91 31.72 12.41
N ALA A 452 29.64 32.64 13.34
CA ALA A 452 30.64 33.14 14.28
C ALA A 452 31.26 31.99 15.10
N GLY A 453 32.59 31.97 15.20
CA GLY A 453 33.34 30.97 15.95
C GLY A 453 33.70 29.71 15.17
N VAL A 454 33.35 29.61 13.88
CA VAL A 454 33.81 28.53 13.00
C VAL A 454 34.96 29.03 12.12
N THR A 455 36.09 28.33 12.19
CA THR A 455 37.26 28.56 11.34
C THR A 455 37.68 27.23 10.72
N ASP A 456 36.93 26.78 9.73
CA ASP A 456 37.19 25.53 8.97
C ASP A 456 36.79 25.76 7.50
N THR A 457 36.63 24.70 6.71
CA THR A 457 36.23 24.78 5.30
C THR A 457 34.83 25.37 5.12
N LYS A 458 34.51 25.86 3.91
CA LYS A 458 33.19 26.44 3.63
C LYS A 458 32.06 25.42 3.73
N SER A 459 32.32 24.17 3.39
CA SER A 459 31.37 23.09 3.59
C SER A 459 30.99 22.93 5.07
N ILE A 460 31.95 23.05 5.99
CA ILE A 460 31.69 23.06 7.44
C ILE A 460 30.90 24.32 7.85
N CYS A 461 31.25 25.49 7.30
CA CYS A 461 30.48 26.72 7.52
C CYS A 461 29.01 26.58 7.08
N ALA A 462 28.78 26.01 5.89
CA ALA A 462 27.45 25.77 5.33
C ALA A 462 26.63 24.80 6.20
N VAL A 463 27.24 23.67 6.57
CA VAL A 463 26.60 22.67 7.44
C VAL A 463 26.29 23.26 8.80
N ARG A 464 27.21 24.03 9.42
CA ARG A 464 26.94 24.70 10.69
C ARG A 464 25.77 25.68 10.57
N ALA A 465 25.72 26.46 9.49
CA ALA A 465 24.63 27.42 9.26
C ALA A 465 23.27 26.71 9.17
N TRP A 466 23.19 25.60 8.44
CA TRP A 466 21.98 24.79 8.35
C TRP A 466 21.64 24.05 9.64
N ALA A 467 22.64 23.49 10.34
CA ALA A 467 22.46 22.80 11.61
C ALA A 467 21.96 23.75 12.72
N GLN A 468 22.36 25.02 12.69
CA GLN A 468 21.88 26.07 13.61
C GLN A 468 20.57 26.74 13.17
N ALA A 469 20.11 26.50 11.94
CA ALA A 469 18.85 27.05 11.48
C ALA A 469 17.68 26.53 12.35
N PRO A 470 16.61 27.32 12.55
CA PRO A 470 15.44 26.88 13.31
C PRO A 470 14.89 25.56 12.76
N VAL A 471 14.48 24.64 13.64
CA VAL A 471 13.84 23.36 13.25
C VAL A 471 12.54 23.56 12.46
N THR A 472 11.92 24.73 12.56
CA THR A 472 10.76 25.14 11.77
C THR A 472 11.11 25.43 10.31
N LEU A 473 12.38 25.71 9.98
CA LEU A 473 12.88 25.88 8.63
C LEU A 473 13.57 24.60 8.15
N ALA A 474 14.57 24.13 8.90
CA ALA A 474 15.33 22.93 8.60
C ALA A 474 15.19 21.93 9.75
N PRO A 475 14.18 21.04 9.73
CA PRO A 475 13.97 20.05 10.79
C PRO A 475 15.13 19.03 10.87
N MET A 476 15.80 18.77 9.75
CA MET A 476 16.91 17.82 9.63
C MET A 476 17.99 18.35 8.67
N VAL A 477 19.11 17.64 8.60
CA VAL A 477 20.13 17.77 7.56
C VAL A 477 20.50 16.37 7.09
N SER A 478 20.49 16.14 5.79
CA SER A 478 20.84 14.87 5.17
C SER A 478 22.31 14.79 4.78
N VAL A 479 22.96 13.65 5.02
CA VAL A 479 24.37 13.44 4.69
C VAL A 479 24.59 12.13 3.96
N LEU A 480 25.30 12.17 2.83
CA LEU A 480 25.86 10.96 2.23
C LEU A 480 27.18 10.60 2.91
N ILE A 481 27.08 9.84 4.00
CA ILE A 481 28.20 9.19 4.69
C ILE A 481 28.10 7.68 4.48
N LYS A 482 29.22 7.02 4.16
CA LYS A 482 29.24 5.59 3.83
C LYS A 482 29.87 4.72 4.90
N ASP A 483 30.86 5.22 5.64
CA ASP A 483 31.55 4.45 6.67
C ASP A 483 32.14 5.35 7.77
N SER A 484 32.92 4.75 8.67
CA SER A 484 33.56 5.45 9.78
C SER A 484 35.01 5.88 9.49
N SER A 485 35.48 5.80 8.24
CA SER A 485 36.90 5.95 7.89
C SER A 485 37.47 7.36 8.16
N ASP A 486 36.61 8.36 8.26
CA ASP A 486 37.00 9.75 8.52
C ASP A 486 36.93 10.14 10.02
N PHE A 487 36.55 9.21 10.89
CA PHE A 487 36.71 9.36 12.35
C PHE A 487 38.13 8.98 12.77
N THR A 488 38.72 9.73 13.70
CA THR A 488 40.09 9.49 14.16
C THR A 488 40.18 8.29 15.10
N GLN A 489 39.09 7.96 15.80
CA GLN A 489 38.96 6.77 16.63
C GLN A 489 37.62 6.07 16.38
N ALA A 490 37.71 4.80 15.97
CA ALA A 490 36.59 3.89 15.80
C ALA A 490 36.90 2.55 16.50
N VAL A 491 35.85 1.79 16.80
CA VAL A 491 35.91 0.45 17.41
C VAL A 491 35.09 -0.52 16.59
N ASP A 492 35.62 -1.72 16.40
CA ASP A 492 34.87 -2.77 15.71
C ASP A 492 33.76 -3.29 16.61
N LYS A 493 32.56 -3.38 16.03
CA LYS A 493 31.37 -3.95 16.63
C LYS A 493 30.81 -5.03 15.71
N GLU A 494 29.90 -5.82 16.23
CA GLU A 494 29.23 -6.88 15.49
C GLU A 494 27.74 -6.86 15.81
N ASN A 495 26.92 -7.07 14.79
CA ASN A 495 25.49 -7.31 14.93
C ASN A 495 25.05 -8.44 13.99
N ILE A 496 23.74 -8.65 13.86
CA ILE A 496 23.18 -9.69 12.99
C ILE A 496 23.56 -9.53 11.50
N GLN A 497 23.90 -8.31 11.08
CA GLN A 497 24.32 -8.00 9.70
C GLN A 497 25.86 -8.11 9.52
N GLY A 498 26.58 -8.50 10.56
CA GLY A 498 28.04 -8.68 10.54
C GLY A 498 28.81 -7.60 11.28
N SER A 499 30.13 -7.62 11.10
CA SER A 499 31.04 -6.66 11.75
C SER A 499 31.06 -5.32 11.02
N TYR A 500 31.19 -4.24 11.79
CA TYR A 500 31.31 -2.87 11.28
C TYR A 500 32.16 -2.02 12.22
N SER A 501 32.79 -0.96 11.70
CA SER A 501 33.56 -0.03 12.53
C SER A 501 32.67 1.13 12.99
N ALA A 502 32.52 1.32 14.29
CA ALA A 502 31.70 2.36 14.90
C ALA A 502 32.56 3.50 15.46
N PRO A 503 32.20 4.78 15.26
CA PRO A 503 32.93 5.88 15.88
C PRO A 503 32.82 5.79 17.41
N THR A 504 33.92 6.05 18.13
CA THR A 504 33.92 6.05 19.60
C THR A 504 33.12 7.20 20.19
N SER A 505 33.02 8.31 19.46
CA SER A 505 32.16 9.46 19.77
C SER A 505 31.87 10.26 18.50
N LEU A 506 30.77 11.02 18.51
CA LEU A 506 30.38 11.95 17.44
C LEU A 506 30.85 13.38 17.73
N ALA A 507 31.88 13.52 18.56
CA ALA A 507 32.49 14.82 18.86
C ALA A 507 33.37 15.26 17.69
N VAL A 508 33.39 16.57 17.41
CA VAL A 508 34.26 17.17 16.38
C VAL A 508 35.73 16.77 16.54
N SER A 509 36.21 16.64 17.79
CA SER A 509 37.58 16.20 18.09
C SER A 509 37.90 14.78 17.63
N ASN A 510 36.88 13.94 17.38
CA ASN A 510 37.03 12.58 16.88
C ASN A 510 36.95 12.49 15.35
N THR A 511 37.15 13.60 14.64
CA THR A 511 36.97 13.65 13.18
C THR A 511 38.18 14.28 12.51
N ARG A 512 38.39 13.96 11.23
CA ARG A 512 39.33 14.71 10.38
C ARG A 512 38.69 16.05 9.98
N SER A 513 39.39 17.17 10.18
CA SER A 513 38.89 18.51 9.77
C SER A 513 38.53 18.54 8.27
N GLY A 514 37.49 19.30 7.93
CA GLY A 514 36.88 19.33 6.59
C GLY A 514 36.25 18.03 6.05
N SER A 515 36.24 16.92 6.81
CA SER A 515 35.74 15.63 6.31
C SER A 515 34.23 15.43 6.46
N ILE A 516 33.69 14.36 5.84
CA ILE A 516 32.30 13.96 6.01
C ILE A 516 31.96 13.55 7.46
N ALA A 517 32.91 12.97 8.20
CA ALA A 517 32.73 12.71 9.63
C ALA A 517 32.64 14.01 10.44
N HIS A 518 33.40 15.04 10.06
CA HIS A 518 33.29 16.37 10.68
C HIS A 518 31.91 16.98 10.39
N ILE A 519 31.42 16.89 9.15
CA ILE A 519 30.04 17.29 8.78
C ILE A 519 28.98 16.63 9.69
N VAL A 520 29.07 15.31 9.90
CA VAL A 520 28.16 14.60 10.81
C VAL A 520 28.28 15.11 12.25
N ALA A 521 29.51 15.26 12.77
CA ALA A 521 29.74 15.75 14.12
C ALA A 521 29.18 17.18 14.33
N GLU A 522 29.25 18.04 13.32
CA GLU A 522 28.70 19.40 13.34
C GLU A 522 27.17 19.38 13.53
N ILE A 523 26.47 18.56 12.74
CA ILE A 523 25.00 18.37 12.82
C ILE A 523 24.60 17.87 14.21
N LYS A 524 25.28 16.82 14.70
CA LYS A 524 24.99 16.24 16.01
C LYS A 524 25.32 17.19 17.15
N SER A 525 26.40 17.97 17.05
CA SER A 525 26.76 18.98 18.07
C SER A 525 25.72 20.09 18.21
N ALA A 526 24.97 20.38 17.14
CA ALA A 526 23.88 21.35 17.14
C ALA A 526 22.54 20.77 17.63
N GLY A 527 22.47 19.47 17.95
CA GLY A 527 21.22 18.79 18.32
C GLY A 527 20.23 18.65 17.15
N LYS A 528 20.72 18.71 15.91
CA LYS A 528 19.90 18.58 14.71
C LYS A 528 19.69 17.10 14.34
N ALA A 529 18.52 16.77 13.79
CA ALA A 529 18.25 15.43 13.27
C ALA A 529 19.15 15.15 12.05
N LEU A 530 19.77 13.97 12.05
CA LEU A 530 20.57 13.48 10.93
C LEU A 530 19.74 12.52 10.08
N GLU A 531 19.59 12.83 8.79
CA GLU A 531 19.03 11.90 7.81
C GLU A 531 20.15 11.19 7.05
N VAL A 532 19.95 9.90 6.78
CA VAL A 532 20.83 9.09 5.93
C VAL A 532 19.98 8.16 5.05
N PHE A 533 20.39 7.96 3.80
CA PHE A 533 19.81 6.97 2.90
C PHE A 533 20.44 5.58 3.11
N SER A 534 19.60 4.56 3.31
CA SER A 534 19.99 3.14 3.37
C SER A 534 19.67 2.44 2.04
N PRO A 535 20.67 2.14 1.19
CA PRO A 535 20.45 1.61 -0.15
C PRO A 535 20.06 0.13 -0.14
N VAL A 536 18.81 -0.18 -0.49
CA VAL A 536 18.34 -1.56 -0.67
C VAL A 536 18.44 -1.94 -2.16
N PRO A 537 19.05 -3.09 -2.53
CA PRO A 537 19.17 -3.52 -3.93
C PRO A 537 17.82 -3.56 -4.66
N ASP A 538 17.59 -2.59 -5.54
CA ASP A 538 16.28 -2.36 -6.17
C ASP A 538 16.01 -3.28 -7.39
N TYR A 539 17.06 -3.91 -7.94
CA TYR A 539 16.91 -4.79 -9.10
C TYR A 539 16.09 -6.04 -8.77
N MET A 540 16.26 -6.57 -7.57
CA MET A 540 15.62 -7.81 -7.12
C MET A 540 14.27 -7.58 -6.43
N LEU A 541 13.96 -6.34 -6.05
CA LEU A 541 12.72 -6.03 -5.35
C LEU A 541 11.53 -6.52 -6.16
N TRP A 542 10.64 -7.25 -5.50
CA TRP A 542 9.39 -7.78 -6.07
C TRP A 542 9.55 -8.80 -7.21
N LYS A 543 10.76 -9.33 -7.47
CA LYS A 543 11.00 -10.30 -8.55
C LYS A 543 11.34 -11.70 -8.03
N ASN A 544 10.82 -12.71 -8.72
CA ASN A 544 11.14 -14.11 -8.44
C ASN A 544 12.33 -14.57 -9.30
N PHE A 545 13.55 -14.35 -8.79
CA PHE A 545 14.79 -14.83 -9.38
C PHE A 545 15.31 -16.10 -8.69
N ASN A 546 16.19 -16.83 -9.37
CA ASN A 546 17.12 -17.74 -8.75
C ASN A 546 18.33 -16.97 -8.21
N PHE A 547 18.19 -16.43 -7.00
CA PHE A 547 19.16 -15.51 -6.38
C PHE A 547 20.58 -16.07 -6.14
N TYR A 548 20.81 -17.37 -6.33
CA TYR A 548 22.13 -18.01 -6.13
C TYR A 548 22.97 -18.04 -7.40
N THR A 549 22.31 -18.16 -8.56
CA THR A 549 23.00 -18.36 -9.84
C THR A 549 22.77 -17.21 -10.79
N GLU A 550 21.71 -16.42 -10.60
CA GLU A 550 21.43 -15.30 -11.47
C GLU A 550 22.36 -14.13 -11.21
N THR A 551 22.96 -13.67 -12.30
CA THR A 551 23.78 -12.48 -12.35
C THR A 551 23.22 -11.55 -13.42
N VAL A 552 23.53 -10.27 -13.28
CA VAL A 552 23.35 -9.25 -14.30
C VAL A 552 24.69 -8.65 -14.66
N TYR A 553 24.83 -8.22 -15.90
CA TYR A 553 26.08 -7.66 -16.39
C TYR A 553 26.06 -6.13 -16.29
N ASP A 554 27.06 -5.55 -15.62
CA ASP A 554 27.30 -4.11 -15.65
C ASP A 554 28.08 -3.74 -16.92
N LYS A 555 27.48 -2.89 -17.75
CA LYS A 555 28.10 -2.41 -18.98
C LYS A 555 29.12 -1.29 -18.76
N ASN A 556 28.93 -0.50 -17.70
CA ASN A 556 29.81 0.61 -17.36
C ASN A 556 31.09 0.09 -16.69
N ILE A 557 30.97 -0.98 -15.91
CA ILE A 557 32.08 -1.74 -15.34
C ILE A 557 31.91 -3.21 -15.74
N PRO A 558 32.53 -3.68 -16.84
CA PRO A 558 32.42 -5.04 -17.39
C PRO A 558 32.59 -6.20 -16.40
N GLN A 559 31.55 -6.51 -15.62
CA GLN A 559 31.56 -7.56 -14.60
C GLN A 559 30.16 -8.13 -14.38
N ASP A 560 30.10 -9.41 -14.01
CA ASP A 560 28.86 -10.03 -13.53
C ASP A 560 28.61 -9.62 -12.07
N ILE A 561 27.41 -9.13 -11.82
CA ILE A 561 26.92 -8.73 -10.51
C ILE A 561 25.85 -9.74 -10.08
N PRO A 562 25.97 -10.40 -8.92
CA PRO A 562 24.86 -11.17 -8.36
C PRO A 562 23.60 -10.29 -8.22
N VAL A 563 22.43 -10.78 -8.59
CA VAL A 563 21.18 -9.98 -8.54
C VAL A 563 20.89 -9.39 -7.14
N ARG A 564 21.40 -10.02 -6.08
CA ARG A 564 21.32 -9.55 -4.70
C ARG A 564 22.12 -8.29 -4.39
N ASP A 565 23.09 -7.96 -5.23
CA ASP A 565 23.98 -6.81 -5.07
C ASP A 565 23.68 -5.72 -6.12
N ALA A 566 22.69 -5.94 -6.99
CA ALA A 566 22.44 -5.15 -8.18
C ALA A 566 21.43 -4.02 -7.95
N PHE A 567 21.78 -2.85 -8.46
CA PHE A 567 20.95 -1.65 -8.50
C PHE A 567 20.78 -1.16 -9.93
N TYR A 568 19.60 -0.65 -10.27
CA TYR A 568 19.39 0.07 -11.51
C TYR A 568 20.18 1.39 -11.53
N ASN A 569 20.83 1.69 -12.66
CA ASN A 569 21.38 3.01 -12.89
C ASN A 569 20.25 4.03 -13.07
N ASN A 570 20.55 5.29 -12.80
CA ASN A 570 19.58 6.39 -12.94
C ASN A 570 19.26 6.74 -14.40
N ASP A 571 19.85 6.08 -15.39
CA ASP A 571 19.49 6.17 -16.82
C ASP A 571 18.60 4.99 -17.26
N SER A 572 17.97 4.32 -16.29
CA SER A 572 17.19 3.08 -16.43
C SER A 572 17.99 1.85 -16.86
N SER A 573 19.29 1.95 -17.14
CA SER A 573 20.12 0.79 -17.50
C SER A 573 20.44 -0.09 -16.29
N CYS A 574 20.77 -1.34 -16.56
CA CYS A 574 21.33 -2.24 -15.57
C CYS A 574 22.87 -2.26 -15.68
N CYS A 575 23.60 -2.47 -14.60
CA CYS A 575 23.29 -2.27 -13.19
C CYS A 575 24.59 -1.81 -12.52
N TYR A 576 24.57 -1.49 -11.23
CA TYR A 576 25.79 -1.27 -10.44
C TYR A 576 25.67 -1.94 -9.06
N ARG A 577 26.78 -2.12 -8.34
CA ARG A 577 26.78 -2.45 -6.90
C ARG A 577 27.05 -1.21 -6.07
N VAL A 578 26.55 -1.15 -4.84
CA VAL A 578 26.84 -0.03 -3.94
C VAL A 578 28.36 0.23 -3.81
N LEU A 579 29.18 -0.82 -3.79
CA LEU A 579 30.64 -0.71 -3.75
C LEU A 579 31.25 -0.01 -4.97
N ASP A 580 30.60 -0.08 -6.13
CA ASP A 580 31.03 0.62 -7.35
C ASP A 580 30.78 2.14 -7.24
N LYS A 581 30.03 2.59 -6.22
CA LYS A 581 29.79 4.02 -5.92
C LYS A 581 30.72 4.58 -4.85
N LEU A 582 31.72 3.82 -4.37
CA LEU A 582 32.79 4.40 -3.55
C LEU A 582 33.59 5.39 -4.39
N SER A 583 33.73 6.62 -3.90
CA SER A 583 34.38 7.73 -4.57
C SER A 583 35.30 8.48 -3.58
N PRO A 584 36.43 7.87 -3.17
CA PRO A 584 37.37 8.48 -2.25
C PRO A 584 37.82 9.88 -2.70
N SER A 585 37.88 10.82 -1.77
CA SER A 585 38.24 12.21 -1.98
C SER A 585 38.95 12.78 -0.74
N THR A 586 39.37 14.04 -0.81
CA THR A 586 39.89 14.75 0.37
C THR A 586 38.82 14.94 1.46
N ILE A 587 37.53 14.91 1.08
CA ILE A 587 36.40 15.11 1.99
C ILE A 587 35.94 13.78 2.61
N ALA A 588 35.94 12.69 1.84
CA ALA A 588 35.46 11.40 2.30
C ALA A 588 36.43 10.28 1.88
N THR A 589 36.89 9.49 2.84
CA THR A 589 37.82 8.39 2.57
C THR A 589 37.10 7.21 1.90
N GLU A 590 35.87 6.90 2.34
CA GLU A 590 34.99 5.86 1.76
C GLU A 590 35.70 4.51 1.49
N ALA A 591 36.28 3.91 2.52
CA ALA A 591 36.92 2.60 2.42
C ALA A 591 35.91 1.45 2.25
N THR A 592 34.66 1.64 2.67
CA THR A 592 33.56 0.68 2.55
C THR A 592 32.20 1.40 2.56
N ASP A 593 31.10 0.63 2.51
CA ASP A 593 29.75 1.15 2.62
C ASP A 593 28.93 0.34 3.65
N TYR A 594 28.70 0.94 4.81
CA TYR A 594 27.94 0.42 5.92
C TYR A 594 26.49 0.92 5.95
N ARG A 595 26.01 1.64 4.93
CA ARG A 595 24.67 2.26 4.96
C ARG A 595 23.53 1.25 5.08
N LEU A 596 23.74 -0.02 4.73
CA LEU A 596 22.77 -1.09 4.97
C LEU A 596 22.81 -1.65 6.41
N ASN A 597 23.90 -1.42 7.15
CA ASN A 597 24.06 -1.92 8.52
C ASN A 597 23.37 -0.99 9.53
N LEU A 598 22.24 -1.44 10.09
CA LEU A 598 21.41 -0.63 10.99
C LEU A 598 22.06 -0.38 12.36
N GLY A 599 22.98 -1.25 12.79
CA GLY A 599 23.82 -1.01 13.97
C GLY A 599 24.78 0.15 13.77
N TRP A 600 25.41 0.22 12.59
CA TRP A 600 26.26 1.35 12.23
C TRP A 600 25.46 2.65 12.10
N LEU A 601 24.30 2.63 11.42
CA LEU A 601 23.42 3.81 11.33
C LEU A 601 23.03 4.34 12.72
N ARG A 602 22.80 3.45 13.69
CA ARG A 602 22.56 3.83 15.09
C ARG A 602 23.77 4.51 15.72
N ASP A 603 24.95 3.97 15.51
CA ASP A 603 26.20 4.46 16.10
C ASP A 603 26.68 5.80 15.51
N ILE A 604 26.32 6.12 14.27
CA ILE A 604 26.53 7.47 13.70
C ILE A 604 25.45 8.48 14.10
N GLY A 605 24.45 8.04 14.87
CA GLY A 605 23.37 8.89 15.36
C GLY A 605 22.35 9.30 14.30
N ALA A 606 22.11 8.44 13.29
CA ALA A 606 21.02 8.65 12.34
C ALA A 606 19.67 8.69 13.07
N ASN A 607 18.83 9.66 12.69
CA ASN A 607 17.50 9.87 13.25
C ASN A 607 16.39 9.60 12.24
N ILE A 608 16.67 9.86 10.95
CA ILE A 608 15.73 9.60 9.85
C ILE A 608 16.47 8.71 8.87
N ILE A 609 15.87 7.57 8.52
CA ILE A 609 16.46 6.66 7.54
C ILE A 609 15.50 6.52 6.36
N THR A 610 15.93 6.99 5.19
CA THR A 610 15.19 6.83 3.94
C THR A 610 15.60 5.51 3.29
N ALA A 611 14.63 4.68 2.92
CA ALA A 611 14.88 3.38 2.29
C ALA A 611 13.65 2.87 1.53
N ASP A 612 13.86 1.94 0.60
CA ASP A 612 12.76 1.21 -0.06
C ASP A 612 12.07 0.21 0.91
N ASP A 613 12.81 -0.35 1.86
CA ASP A 613 12.32 -1.29 2.89
C ASP A 613 12.35 -0.66 4.29
N THR A 614 11.37 0.20 4.56
CA THR A 614 11.26 0.83 5.89
C THR A 614 10.68 -0.11 6.95
N ASP A 615 9.92 -1.14 6.56
CA ASP A 615 9.35 -2.14 7.47
C ASP A 615 10.43 -2.91 8.22
N SER A 616 11.50 -3.28 7.51
CA SER A 616 12.66 -3.92 8.14
C SER A 616 13.36 -3.03 9.17
N ILE A 617 13.53 -1.75 8.83
CA ILE A 617 14.17 -0.76 9.70
C ILE A 617 13.33 -0.54 10.95
N ASN A 618 12.04 -0.31 10.77
CA ASN A 618 11.08 -0.10 11.87
C ASN A 618 11.03 -1.32 12.80
N THR A 619 10.98 -2.53 12.24
CA THR A 619 10.99 -3.78 13.03
C THR A 619 12.28 -3.91 13.85
N TYR A 620 13.45 -3.68 13.25
CA TYR A 620 14.74 -3.75 13.94
C TYR A 620 14.82 -2.75 15.09
N PHE A 621 14.51 -1.47 14.84
CA PHE A 621 14.62 -0.44 15.86
C PHE A 621 13.53 -0.52 16.93
N SER A 622 12.36 -1.06 16.61
CA SER A 622 11.32 -1.38 17.61
C SER A 622 11.83 -2.42 18.60
N GLN A 623 12.39 -3.53 18.10
CA GLN A 623 12.96 -4.59 18.94
C GLN A 623 14.17 -4.12 19.76
N ALA A 624 14.96 -3.20 19.21
CA ALA A 624 16.11 -2.61 19.89
C ALA A 624 15.77 -1.43 20.83
N GLY A 625 14.50 -0.99 20.88
CA GLY A 625 14.07 0.18 21.68
C GLY A 625 14.62 1.53 21.18
N GLY A 626 14.99 1.62 19.90
CA GLY A 626 15.50 2.84 19.25
C GLY A 626 14.50 3.54 18.32
N LEU A 627 13.33 2.95 18.07
CA LEU A 627 12.28 3.50 17.23
C LEU A 627 11.49 4.58 17.98
N ASP A 628 11.15 5.66 17.29
CA ASP A 628 10.19 6.65 17.76
C ASP A 628 8.77 6.09 17.65
N THR A 629 8.24 5.58 18.76
CA THR A 629 6.89 5.00 18.81
C THR A 629 5.78 6.05 18.76
N THR A 630 6.11 7.34 18.90
CA THR A 630 5.14 8.42 18.68
C THR A 630 4.93 8.63 17.20
N LEU A 631 5.99 8.61 16.39
CA LEU A 631 5.92 8.71 14.93
C LEU A 631 5.48 7.40 14.27
N THR A 632 5.92 6.26 14.81
CA THR A 632 5.66 4.92 14.27
C THR A 632 5.09 4.01 15.38
N PRO A 633 3.81 4.18 15.75
CA PRO A 633 3.21 3.44 16.87
C PRO A 633 2.99 1.96 16.58
N TYR A 634 2.90 1.59 15.30
CA TYR A 634 2.72 0.23 14.84
C TYR A 634 3.80 -0.09 13.82
N THR A 635 4.45 -1.24 13.96
CA THR A 635 5.43 -1.73 12.99
C THR A 635 4.85 -2.91 12.25
N LYS A 636 5.07 -2.94 10.93
CA LYS A 636 4.73 -4.07 10.09
C LYS A 636 5.99 -4.83 9.71
N ALA A 637 5.87 -6.16 9.63
CA ALA A 637 6.94 -6.97 9.07
C ALA A 637 6.98 -6.79 7.54
N PRO A 638 8.17 -6.81 6.92
CA PRO A 638 8.28 -6.71 5.47
C PRO A 638 7.63 -7.90 4.78
N SER A 639 6.98 -7.67 3.64
CA SER A 639 6.44 -8.76 2.81
C SER A 639 7.55 -9.71 2.35
N PHE A 640 7.33 -11.01 2.47
CA PHE A 640 8.26 -12.02 1.95
C PHE A 640 8.46 -11.89 0.43
N TYR A 641 7.47 -11.35 -0.29
CA TYR A 641 7.53 -11.12 -1.74
C TYR A 641 8.36 -9.91 -2.14
N MET A 642 8.68 -8.99 -1.22
CA MET A 642 9.50 -7.80 -1.51
C MET A 642 10.94 -8.17 -1.89
N GLN A 643 11.43 -9.36 -1.52
CA GLN A 643 12.81 -9.81 -1.77
C GLN A 643 13.87 -8.75 -1.38
N SER A 644 13.78 -8.21 -0.17
CA SER A 644 14.74 -7.20 0.32
C SER A 644 15.95 -7.84 0.98
N LEU A 645 17.17 -7.52 0.52
CA LEU A 645 18.41 -7.96 1.16
C LEU A 645 18.48 -7.52 2.64
N LEU A 646 17.96 -6.33 2.97
CA LEU A 646 17.91 -5.84 4.35
C LEU A 646 17.07 -6.77 5.22
N SER A 647 15.85 -7.11 4.77
CA SER A 647 14.96 -8.03 5.47
C SER A 647 15.57 -9.43 5.65
N TRP A 648 16.37 -9.87 4.69
CA TRP A 648 17.04 -11.17 4.71
C TRP A 648 18.19 -11.20 5.71
N GLN A 649 19.01 -10.15 5.74
CA GLN A 649 20.12 -10.03 6.70
C GLN A 649 19.62 -10.00 8.15
N LEU A 650 18.45 -9.42 8.37
CA LEU A 650 17.81 -9.34 9.68
C LEU A 650 16.99 -10.60 10.05
N GLY A 651 16.76 -11.51 9.09
CA GLY A 651 15.97 -12.73 9.30
C GLY A 651 14.48 -12.50 9.56
N ILE A 652 13.94 -11.36 9.12
CA ILE A 652 12.55 -10.93 9.37
C ILE A 652 11.62 -11.14 8.17
N ALA A 653 12.17 -11.48 7.00
CA ALA A 653 11.38 -11.99 5.88
C ALA A 653 10.95 -13.43 6.17
N VAL A 654 9.71 -13.57 6.65
CA VAL A 654 9.12 -14.82 7.10
C VAL A 654 7.79 -15.03 6.39
N ALA A 655 7.54 -16.23 5.86
CA ALA A 655 6.25 -16.58 5.24
C ALA A 655 5.77 -17.97 5.66
N PRO A 656 4.46 -18.14 5.95
CA PRO A 656 3.86 -19.46 5.98
C PRO A 656 3.84 -20.02 4.55
N SER A 657 4.09 -21.32 4.40
CA SER A 657 3.94 -21.99 3.11
C SER A 657 3.27 -23.35 3.26
N ALA A 658 2.65 -23.79 2.17
CA ALA A 658 2.09 -25.12 2.02
C ALA A 658 2.61 -25.76 0.73
N LEU A 659 2.82 -27.07 0.77
CA LEU A 659 3.15 -27.85 -0.42
C LEU A 659 1.91 -27.90 -1.32
N LEU A 660 2.04 -27.57 -2.61
CA LEU A 660 1.02 -27.86 -3.62
C LEU A 660 1.58 -28.92 -4.57
N SER A 661 1.18 -30.17 -4.39
CA SER A 661 1.52 -31.17 -5.42
C SER A 661 0.76 -30.87 -6.71
N SER A 662 1.28 -31.35 -7.84
CA SER A 662 0.57 -31.36 -9.12
C SER A 662 -0.85 -31.92 -8.96
N ALA A 663 -1.78 -31.35 -9.72
CA ALA A 663 -3.23 -31.26 -9.52
C ALA A 663 -4.05 -32.59 -9.43
N LYS A 664 -3.45 -33.73 -9.05
CA LYS A 664 -4.16 -34.99 -8.83
C LYS A 664 -4.06 -35.58 -7.42
N ASP A 665 -3.09 -35.17 -6.59
CA ASP A 665 -2.91 -35.71 -5.23
C ASP A 665 -2.32 -34.68 -4.25
N ALA A 666 -2.95 -33.51 -4.07
CA ALA A 666 -2.43 -32.48 -3.16
C ALA A 666 -2.12 -33.03 -1.76
N GLN A 667 -0.90 -32.78 -1.28
CA GLN A 667 -0.41 -33.26 0.00
C GLN A 667 0.24 -32.16 0.82
N PHE A 668 0.17 -32.26 2.14
CA PHE A 668 0.75 -31.29 3.06
C PHE A 668 1.98 -31.85 3.78
N LEU A 669 3.08 -31.11 3.80
CA LEU A 669 4.25 -31.45 4.61
C LEU A 669 3.89 -31.30 6.09
N TRP A 670 4.10 -32.36 6.86
CA TRP A 670 3.66 -32.43 8.24
C TRP A 670 4.84 -32.48 9.20
N SER A 671 4.69 -31.77 10.32
CA SER A 671 5.71 -31.66 11.36
C SER A 671 5.50 -32.68 12.46
N ASN A 672 6.50 -33.52 12.71
CA ASN A 672 6.56 -34.36 13.89
C ASN A 672 7.99 -34.31 14.45
N ASN A 673 8.14 -33.86 15.69
CA ASN A 673 9.44 -33.52 16.26
C ASN A 673 10.39 -34.74 16.29
N ASP A 674 11.67 -34.51 15.98
CA ASP A 674 12.75 -35.51 15.94
C ASP A 674 12.50 -36.73 15.04
N SER A 675 11.67 -36.57 14.00
CA SER A 675 11.29 -37.67 13.12
C SER A 675 11.48 -37.34 11.63
N TYR A 676 11.25 -38.34 10.79
CA TYR A 676 11.17 -38.19 9.33
C TYR A 676 10.12 -37.14 8.98
N ALA A 677 10.35 -36.34 7.95
CA ALA A 677 9.30 -35.51 7.39
C ALA A 677 8.39 -36.36 6.48
N TRP A 678 7.09 -36.15 6.59
CA TRP A 678 6.07 -36.97 5.94
C TRP A 678 4.88 -36.11 5.51
N THR A 679 4.01 -36.64 4.67
CA THR A 679 2.90 -35.91 4.06
C THR A 679 1.56 -36.63 4.20
N TYR A 680 0.46 -35.88 4.24
CA TYR A 680 -0.92 -36.38 4.15
C TYR A 680 -1.62 -35.89 2.88
N ARG A 681 -2.56 -36.67 2.34
CA ARG A 681 -3.47 -36.21 1.28
C ARG A 681 -4.50 -35.20 1.83
N LEU A 682 -5.15 -34.47 0.92
CA LEU A 682 -6.11 -33.35 1.11
C LEU A 682 -7.06 -33.36 2.34
N ASP A 683 -7.30 -34.51 2.96
CA ASP A 683 -8.24 -34.78 4.04
C ASP A 683 -7.54 -35.14 5.37
N ALA A 684 -6.62 -34.31 5.84
CA ALA A 684 -5.91 -34.59 7.10
C ALA A 684 -6.89 -34.75 8.29
N PRO A 685 -6.73 -35.80 9.13
CA PRO A 685 -7.62 -36.04 10.27
C PRO A 685 -7.61 -34.88 11.28
N SER A 686 -8.77 -34.52 11.83
CA SER A 686 -8.87 -33.56 12.93
C SER A 686 -7.95 -33.93 14.10
N GLN A 687 -7.78 -35.23 14.33
CA GLN A 687 -6.93 -35.73 15.40
C GLN A 687 -5.43 -35.43 15.19
N ALA A 688 -4.96 -35.24 13.96
CA ALA A 688 -3.58 -34.81 13.71
C ALA A 688 -3.37 -33.35 14.15
N TYR A 689 -4.38 -32.49 13.94
CA TYR A 689 -4.35 -31.10 14.43
C TYR A 689 -4.44 -31.05 15.96
N GLU A 690 -5.33 -31.85 16.55
CA GLU A 690 -5.49 -31.99 18.02
C GLU A 690 -4.22 -32.49 18.70
N SER A 691 -3.46 -33.36 18.03
CA SER A 691 -2.16 -33.86 18.51
C SER A 691 -1.02 -32.85 18.37
N GLY A 692 -1.32 -31.60 18.01
CA GLY A 692 -0.33 -30.52 17.99
C GLY A 692 0.48 -30.44 16.70
N HIS A 693 0.07 -31.10 15.62
CA HIS A 693 0.77 -31.00 14.35
C HIS A 693 0.15 -29.93 13.41
N SER A 694 0.85 -29.60 12.31
CA SER A 694 0.43 -28.55 11.35
C SER A 694 0.87 -28.90 9.91
N PRO A 695 0.03 -28.61 8.88
CA PRO A 695 0.39 -28.68 7.46
C PRO A 695 1.17 -27.47 6.98
N TYR A 696 1.08 -26.37 7.72
CA TYR A 696 1.78 -25.15 7.44
C TYR A 696 3.17 -25.22 8.03
N ILE A 697 4.14 -24.81 7.23
CA ILE A 697 5.54 -24.62 7.62
C ILE A 697 5.88 -23.14 7.51
N LEU A 698 6.89 -22.73 8.26
CA LEU A 698 7.41 -21.37 8.24
C LEU A 698 8.71 -21.35 7.45
N LEU A 699 8.82 -20.46 6.47
CA LEU A 699 10.07 -20.21 5.76
C LEU A 699 10.71 -18.93 6.28
N THR A 700 12.01 -19.00 6.57
CA THR A 700 12.80 -17.82 6.97
C THR A 700 13.97 -17.64 6.00
N ARG A 701 14.06 -16.48 5.35
CA ARG A 701 15.20 -16.13 4.49
C ARG A 701 16.46 -15.90 5.31
N GLN A 702 17.59 -16.32 4.76
CA GLN A 702 18.94 -16.11 5.27
C GLN A 702 19.65 -15.00 4.47
N PRO A 703 20.73 -14.38 4.99
CA PRO A 703 21.44 -13.30 4.32
C PRO A 703 21.92 -13.62 2.90
N ASP A 704 22.17 -14.89 2.60
CA ASP A 704 22.61 -15.37 1.29
C ASP A 704 21.45 -15.75 0.35
N GLY A 705 20.21 -15.53 0.77
CA GLY A 705 18.99 -15.86 0.05
C GLY A 705 18.40 -17.22 0.41
N ARG A 706 19.14 -18.16 1.02
CA ARG A 706 18.62 -19.50 1.35
C ARG A 706 17.49 -19.43 2.35
N VAL A 707 16.61 -20.42 2.31
CA VAL A 707 15.50 -20.52 3.27
C VAL A 707 15.77 -21.65 4.25
N ILE A 708 15.46 -21.38 5.52
CA ILE A 708 15.30 -22.43 6.52
C ILE A 708 13.81 -22.76 6.60
N VAL A 709 13.49 -24.04 6.61
CA VAL A 709 12.12 -24.55 6.73
C VAL A 709 11.88 -24.98 8.17
N TRP A 710 10.97 -24.30 8.86
CA TRP A 710 10.58 -24.62 10.23
C TRP A 710 9.18 -25.23 10.28
N PRO A 711 8.89 -26.11 11.25
CA PRO A 711 7.54 -26.49 11.55
C PRO A 711 6.84 -25.33 12.30
N LEU A 712 5.59 -25.02 11.97
CA LEU A 712 4.89 -23.86 12.53
C LEU A 712 4.79 -23.87 14.07
N LYS A 713 4.68 -25.05 14.69
CA LYS A 713 4.50 -25.21 16.15
C LYS A 713 5.78 -25.55 16.92
N ALA A 714 6.91 -25.80 16.26
CA ALA A 714 8.15 -26.27 16.91
C ALA A 714 9.41 -25.61 16.33
N THR A 715 9.63 -24.34 16.65
CA THR A 715 10.69 -23.51 16.07
C THR A 715 12.12 -23.91 16.48
N SER A 716 12.32 -24.92 17.32
CA SER A 716 13.65 -25.43 17.67
C SER A 716 14.22 -26.43 16.66
N GLN A 717 13.41 -26.91 15.72
CA GLN A 717 13.80 -27.88 14.68
C GLN A 717 13.53 -27.33 13.30
N CYS A 718 14.35 -27.71 12.33
CA CYS A 718 14.19 -27.35 10.92
C CYS A 718 14.33 -28.58 10.03
N LEU A 719 13.84 -28.45 8.81
CA LEU A 719 13.95 -29.48 7.79
C LEU A 719 15.40 -29.59 7.31
N ARG A 720 15.93 -30.80 7.38
CA ARG A 720 17.30 -31.10 6.96
C ARG A 720 17.32 -32.32 6.04
N SER A 721 18.06 -32.21 4.94
CA SER A 721 18.42 -33.37 4.11
C SER A 721 19.47 -34.23 4.80
N ASN A 722 19.27 -35.55 4.77
CA ASN A 722 20.27 -36.51 5.19
C ASN A 722 20.97 -37.06 3.95
N LEU A 723 22.28 -37.27 4.00
CA LEU A 723 23.05 -37.75 2.86
C LEU A 723 23.48 -39.19 3.09
N SER A 724 23.11 -40.08 2.18
CA SER A 724 23.72 -41.40 2.04
C SER A 724 24.18 -41.62 0.59
N SER A 725 24.90 -42.71 0.35
CA SER A 725 25.30 -43.11 -1.01
C SER A 725 24.13 -43.64 -1.87
N ALA A 726 22.89 -43.62 -1.37
CA ALA A 726 21.71 -44.13 -2.04
C ALA A 726 21.24 -43.24 -3.21
N SER A 727 20.27 -43.73 -3.98
CA SER A 727 19.62 -42.98 -5.07
C SER A 727 18.57 -41.98 -4.60
N TRP A 728 18.12 -42.09 -3.34
CA TRP A 728 17.17 -41.20 -2.68
C TRP A 728 17.45 -41.20 -1.18
N ASP A 729 17.23 -40.07 -0.51
CA ASP A 729 17.43 -39.93 0.94
C ASP A 729 16.31 -39.19 1.65
N TYR A 730 15.90 -39.66 2.82
CA TYR A 730 14.87 -39.01 3.61
C TYR A 730 15.28 -37.64 4.17
N VAL A 731 14.30 -36.77 4.37
CA VAL A 731 14.45 -35.53 5.13
C VAL A 731 13.94 -35.67 6.56
N TYR A 732 14.51 -34.91 7.48
CA TYR A 732 14.25 -35.01 8.91
C TYR A 732 14.04 -33.64 9.54
N TRP A 733 13.27 -33.60 10.62
CA TRP A 733 13.24 -32.47 11.54
C TRP A 733 14.42 -32.59 12.52
N LYS A 734 15.31 -31.60 12.54
CA LYS A 734 16.55 -31.61 13.36
C LYS A 734 16.83 -30.25 13.99
N ASN A 735 17.48 -30.25 15.16
CA ASN A 735 17.89 -29.02 15.85
C ASN A 735 19.08 -28.29 15.17
N ASP A 736 19.73 -28.91 14.19
CA ASP A 736 20.84 -28.32 13.45
C ASP A 736 20.32 -27.55 12.23
N CYS A 737 20.12 -26.25 12.42
CA CYS A 737 19.60 -25.32 11.41
C CYS A 737 20.65 -24.41 10.80
N LYS A 738 21.92 -24.61 11.16
CA LYS A 738 23.05 -23.85 10.63
C LYS A 738 23.83 -24.63 9.57
N SER A 739 23.63 -25.94 9.49
CA SER A 739 24.25 -26.76 8.46
C SER A 739 23.78 -26.38 7.04
N LEU A 740 24.65 -26.58 6.04
CA LEU A 740 24.28 -26.35 4.65
C LEU A 740 23.10 -27.24 4.20
N ASN A 741 22.94 -28.43 4.79
CA ASN A 741 21.85 -29.36 4.48
C ASN A 741 20.50 -28.98 5.12
N SER A 742 20.47 -27.96 5.98
CA SER A 742 19.24 -27.36 6.53
C SER A 742 18.86 -26.04 5.86
N GLN A 743 19.67 -25.58 4.90
CA GLN A 743 19.47 -24.34 4.17
C GLN A 743 19.17 -24.65 2.71
N TRP A 744 17.97 -24.27 2.27
CA TRP A 744 17.43 -24.68 0.98
C TRP A 744 17.50 -23.52 -0.01
N GLU A 745 17.98 -23.81 -1.21
CA GLU A 745 17.84 -22.94 -2.37
C GLU A 745 16.39 -22.97 -2.84
N MET A 746 15.74 -21.82 -2.85
CA MET A 746 14.38 -21.67 -3.38
C MET A 746 14.46 -21.23 -4.85
N GLN A 747 14.05 -22.09 -5.77
CA GLN A 747 14.09 -21.83 -7.21
C GLN A 747 12.67 -21.67 -7.77
N PRO A 748 12.33 -20.56 -8.45
CA PRO A 748 11.02 -20.37 -9.07
C PRO A 748 10.71 -21.46 -10.11
N SER A 749 9.44 -21.85 -10.22
CA SER A 749 8.97 -22.73 -11.29
C SER A 749 9.07 -22.04 -12.64
N VAL A 750 9.39 -22.83 -13.67
CA VAL A 750 9.40 -22.39 -15.07
C VAL A 750 7.99 -22.08 -15.55
N ASP A 751 6.98 -22.84 -15.09
CA ASP A 751 5.61 -22.76 -15.59
C ASP A 751 4.74 -21.75 -14.83
N ASP A 752 5.03 -21.51 -13.55
CA ASP A 752 4.30 -20.53 -12.74
C ASP A 752 5.18 -19.98 -11.61
N LYS A 753 5.60 -18.72 -11.76
CA LYS A 753 6.52 -18.04 -10.83
C LYS A 753 6.01 -17.94 -9.39
N ARG A 754 4.73 -18.24 -9.11
CA ARG A 754 4.19 -18.31 -7.74
C ARG A 754 4.63 -19.56 -6.99
N TYR A 755 5.21 -20.52 -7.71
CA TYR A 755 5.66 -21.77 -7.15
C TYR A 755 7.17 -21.86 -7.12
N PHE A 756 7.70 -22.56 -6.11
CA PHE A 756 9.14 -22.74 -5.94
C PHE A 756 9.52 -24.20 -5.73
N SER A 757 10.70 -24.62 -6.15
CA SER A 757 11.31 -25.88 -5.73
C SER A 757 12.36 -25.60 -4.66
N LEU A 758 12.50 -26.50 -3.68
CA LEU A 758 13.55 -26.44 -2.66
C LEU A 758 14.67 -27.40 -3.02
N ILE A 759 15.89 -26.87 -3.10
CA ILE A 759 17.08 -27.60 -3.51
C ILE A 759 18.11 -27.55 -2.39
N ASP A 760 18.65 -28.69 -2.01
CA ASP A 760 19.65 -28.76 -0.94
C ASP A 760 21.07 -28.42 -1.44
N ALA A 761 22.03 -28.40 -0.52
CA ALA A 761 23.44 -28.12 -0.83
C ALA A 761 24.10 -29.08 -1.84
N ASN A 762 23.50 -30.25 -2.10
CA ASN A 762 23.99 -31.27 -3.03
C ASN A 762 23.24 -31.25 -4.36
N LYS A 763 22.47 -30.17 -4.60
CA LYS A 763 21.63 -29.99 -5.79
C LYS A 763 20.55 -31.07 -5.92
N MET A 764 20.11 -31.65 -4.79
CA MET A 764 18.98 -32.58 -4.78
C MET A 764 17.69 -31.82 -4.51
N THR A 765 16.65 -32.17 -5.26
CA THR A 765 15.35 -31.51 -5.16
C THR A 765 14.48 -32.22 -4.13
N LEU A 766 13.85 -31.45 -3.25
CA LEU A 766 12.88 -31.96 -2.29
C LEU A 766 11.66 -32.56 -3.04
N THR A 767 11.33 -33.80 -2.71
CA THR A 767 10.33 -34.62 -3.39
C THR A 767 9.57 -35.53 -2.41
N TRP A 768 8.53 -36.21 -2.86
CA TRP A 768 7.77 -37.15 -2.04
C TRP A 768 7.30 -38.37 -2.83
N THR A 769 6.97 -39.44 -2.11
CA THR A 769 6.44 -40.68 -2.71
C THR A 769 5.28 -41.18 -1.89
N TYR A 770 4.21 -41.54 -2.60
CA TYR A 770 3.05 -42.15 -2.01
C TYR A 770 3.40 -43.54 -1.52
N SER A 771 3.31 -43.74 -0.21
CA SER A 771 3.67 -45.03 0.37
C SER A 771 2.50 -46.03 0.41
N GLY A 772 1.26 -45.57 0.18
CA GLY A 772 0.05 -46.39 0.33
C GLY A 772 -0.20 -46.89 1.75
N LYS A 773 0.53 -46.36 2.74
CA LYS A 773 0.40 -46.73 4.14
C LYS A 773 -0.62 -45.87 4.85
N LEU A 774 -1.27 -46.43 5.85
CA LEU A 774 -2.28 -45.76 6.68
C LEU A 774 -1.68 -45.33 8.02
N TYR A 775 -1.94 -44.09 8.42
CA TYR A 775 -1.70 -43.55 9.75
C TYR A 775 -3.00 -42.85 10.19
N TRP A 776 -3.54 -43.23 11.36
CA TRP A 776 -4.87 -42.78 11.84
C TRP A 776 -6.03 -43.04 10.87
N GLY A 777 -5.90 -44.03 9.98
CA GLY A 777 -6.91 -44.34 8.96
C GLY A 777 -6.79 -43.52 7.68
N TYR A 778 -5.77 -42.67 7.55
CA TYR A 778 -5.52 -41.83 6.38
C TYR A 778 -4.22 -42.18 5.71
N ASN A 779 -4.16 -42.01 4.39
CA ASN A 779 -2.98 -42.36 3.62
C ASN A 779 -1.87 -41.32 3.80
N TYR A 780 -0.64 -41.78 4.04
CA TYR A 780 0.53 -40.91 4.19
C TYR A 780 1.68 -41.26 3.23
N GLY A 781 2.51 -40.25 2.93
CA GLY A 781 3.70 -40.33 2.10
C GLY A 781 4.99 -39.99 2.85
N TYR A 782 6.14 -40.39 2.31
CA TYR A 782 7.44 -39.97 2.81
C TYR A 782 7.99 -38.83 1.96
N VAL A 783 8.72 -37.92 2.61
CA VAL A 783 9.47 -36.87 1.94
C VAL A 783 10.93 -37.26 1.86
N TYR A 784 11.53 -37.06 0.70
CA TYR A 784 12.93 -37.37 0.42
C TYR A 784 13.51 -36.34 -0.54
N VAL A 785 14.81 -36.44 -0.80
CA VAL A 785 15.51 -35.67 -1.83
C VAL A 785 15.93 -36.63 -2.95
N ASP A 786 15.76 -36.21 -4.20
CA ASP A 786 16.09 -36.99 -5.40
C ASP A 786 17.20 -36.31 -6.22
N LYS A 787 17.99 -37.13 -6.91
CA LYS A 787 19.11 -36.67 -7.72
C LYS A 787 18.63 -36.04 -9.04
N PRO A 788 19.37 -35.07 -9.60
CA PRO A 788 19.03 -34.43 -10.87
C PRO A 788 18.84 -35.39 -12.06
N THR A 789 19.44 -36.58 -12.04
CA THR A 789 19.46 -37.53 -13.16
C THR A 789 18.30 -38.52 -13.18
N THR A 790 17.41 -38.50 -12.17
CA THR A 790 16.29 -39.45 -12.01
C THR A 790 14.91 -38.80 -12.02
N LEU A 791 14.83 -37.49 -12.26
CA LEU A 791 13.65 -36.66 -12.00
C LEU A 791 12.33 -37.24 -12.53
N SER A 792 11.56 -37.85 -11.61
CA SER A 792 10.12 -37.66 -11.59
C SER A 792 9.83 -36.14 -11.50
N THR A 793 8.72 -35.70 -12.08
CA THR A 793 8.28 -34.29 -12.18
C THR A 793 8.57 -33.49 -10.89
N PRO A 794 9.38 -32.40 -10.94
CA PRO A 794 9.74 -31.62 -9.76
C PRO A 794 8.52 -31.00 -9.07
N TYR A 795 8.59 -30.87 -7.74
CA TYR A 795 7.51 -30.30 -6.92
C TYR A 795 7.60 -28.78 -6.79
N TYR A 796 6.43 -28.21 -6.54
CA TYR A 796 6.17 -26.78 -6.57
C TYR A 796 5.49 -26.36 -5.25
N TRP A 797 6.15 -25.49 -4.50
CA TRP A 797 5.69 -24.94 -3.24
C TRP A 797 4.99 -23.62 -3.49
N LYS A 798 3.76 -23.46 -3.00
CA LYS A 798 3.09 -22.16 -3.04
C LYS A 798 3.22 -21.52 -1.67
N LEU A 799 3.78 -20.32 -1.66
CA LEU A 799 3.80 -19.47 -0.47
C LEU A 799 2.37 -19.03 -0.14
N GLY A 800 2.01 -19.03 1.14
CA GLY A 800 0.74 -18.47 1.56
C GLY A 800 0.70 -16.99 1.19
N GLN A 801 -0.43 -16.53 0.66
CA GLN A 801 -0.75 -15.11 0.72
C GLN A 801 -1.30 -14.92 2.13
N ASP A 802 -0.60 -14.10 2.93
CA ASP A 802 -1.02 -13.75 4.30
C ASP A 802 -2.45 -13.17 4.33
#